data_AF-A0A7X7YVF3-F1
#
_entry.id   AF-A0A7X7YVF3-F1
#
_cell.length_a   1.000
_cell.length_b   1.000
_cell.length_c   1.000
_cell.angle_alpha   90.00
_cell.angle_beta   90.00
_cell.angle_gamma   90.00
#
_symmetry.space_group_name_H-M   'P 1'
#
loop_
_entity.id
_entity.type
_entity.pdbx_description
1 polymer ?
#
loop_
_entity_poly.entity_id
_entity_poly.type
_entity_poly.pdbx_seq_one_letter_code
_entity_poly.pdbx_strand_id
1 'polypeptide(L)'
;MAFEKISKVLLKIFGSRNERLVKGYMAVARQAAAFEEQMKQLSDEALRAKTAEFKAAIAGGKRAEDLLPEAFATVREAARRNVDMRHFDVQLIGGNVLYNGRIAEMATGEGKTLVATLAVYLVHLTGRHVHVVTVNDYLAKRDAEWMGPIYKALGLTVGAIQSDMDTAGEERKAQYRCDVTYGTNNEFGFDYLRDNMKVSLEQMVQSSLEYAIIDEVDSILVDEARTPLIISGPAHDDVTRYRKADQVARQLISRQSEYDRIKKGIDAAERQIANAQGEIAEAKKEKDHERAEKAQKVIDKAQEEIDAAKAKLERTTQYYEVEYDRKSVHLTHEGIGAAQEIAGIGSFFTGSNMEWPHLLEQSLRAHVVFEREKDYVVMDNKIIIVDEFTGRLMHGRQWSDGLHQAVEAKEGVTIKEETQTLATITLQNFFKLYDQISGMTGTAATESEEFMKIYKLDVVVIPTNKPCVRNDMDDVIYKTMREKFDAIVEEINRVSAEGRPVLVGTISIEKSELLSNALTKRYGLDHEVLNAKQHAREAVIVAKAGQQHQGRDGKTRGNVTIATNMAGRGTDIKLGPGVAEIGGLHILGTERHEARRIDNQLRGRAGRQGDAGSSQFFLCFDDDLMRIFAGEWTVKALSWIGWEEGQPIYHKRISKGIERAQKKVEERNFEIRKSLLEYDEVMDYQRKIFYSRRRDLLAGRNVKQLIEGMIDSVVTKQAKTMFDRDYPLRCMVEWGRANFDVELRLSDVAGAEPKEIEELLKERARDSVKNDISLSLGEYLEDYEDPSTWDVAGLTKWAMSAFHVNLSMSKVKSLTPEEIEEQLVSAAAEQVDKKDCSALQEFMREDFAARRFAEWARAKFELAFDVDQLKGQGAEQVRQLVLEQTARKYRRREIEYPVEFAMSMVYSPQGPNVYGFENLANWANRKFNANFTIEHLQNAKPRDLHGELLALSEGYNNGRLEEELDRQIGVLKRAELVQWANQRFNASLREEDLPEGDAVKQRLREVGREFLRAELAHLERYVLLQVYDSTWKDHLYAMDHLKDSIWTRSFAEKDPKTEYKREGFRMFNEMLESIDDRVTDIIFRVHIEAGARARSVWQVSQTSHDQVGQFAAGQEQQAAGQAPQGEVQVKQIKLDQPKVGRNDPCPCGSGKKYKKCCGQKG
;
A
#
# COMPACT_ATOMS: atom_id res chain seq x y z
N MET A 1 -0.08 -38.16 -31.91
CA MET A 1 -1.13 -38.78 -32.74
C MET A 1 -1.86 -39.97 -32.09
N ALA A 2 -1.19 -40.97 -31.49
CA ALA A 2 -1.88 -42.10 -30.84
C ALA A 2 -2.64 -41.69 -29.56
N PHE A 3 -2.07 -40.81 -28.73
CA PHE A 3 -2.69 -40.31 -27.50
C PHE A 3 -3.96 -39.48 -27.74
N GLU A 4 -4.00 -38.65 -28.80
CA GLU A 4 -5.22 -37.90 -29.19
C GLU A 4 -6.35 -38.81 -29.69
N LYS A 5 -6.02 -39.89 -30.41
CA LYS A 5 -7.03 -40.86 -30.87
C LYS A 5 -7.60 -41.64 -29.70
N ILE A 6 -6.77 -42.07 -28.75
CA ILE A 6 -7.20 -42.74 -27.51
C ILE A 6 -8.05 -41.80 -26.65
N SER A 7 -7.63 -40.53 -26.50
CA SER A 7 -8.39 -39.49 -25.79
C SER A 7 -9.77 -39.24 -26.42
N LYS A 8 -9.86 -39.12 -27.75
CA LYS A 8 -11.14 -38.95 -28.47
C LYS A 8 -12.07 -40.18 -28.35
N VAL A 9 -11.52 -41.39 -28.28
CA VAL A 9 -12.29 -42.62 -28.05
C VAL A 9 -12.77 -42.72 -26.61
N LEU A 10 -11.93 -42.39 -25.62
CA LEU A 10 -12.32 -42.34 -24.20
C LEU A 10 -13.37 -41.25 -23.94
N LEU A 11 -13.26 -40.08 -24.57
CA LEU A 11 -14.28 -39.02 -24.54
C LEU A 11 -15.62 -39.48 -25.13
N LYS A 12 -15.61 -40.25 -26.22
CA LYS A 12 -16.83 -40.82 -26.81
C LYS A 12 -17.48 -41.92 -25.95
N ILE A 13 -16.70 -42.68 -25.19
CA ILE A 13 -17.18 -43.81 -24.38
C ILE A 13 -17.63 -43.37 -22.98
N PHE A 14 -16.88 -42.48 -22.33
CA PHE A 14 -17.13 -42.06 -20.93
C PHE A 14 -17.73 -40.66 -20.78
N GLY A 15 -17.87 -39.91 -21.88
CA GLY A 15 -18.28 -38.51 -21.88
C GLY A 15 -17.19 -37.56 -21.38
N SER A 16 -17.35 -36.26 -21.64
CA SER A 16 -16.46 -35.25 -21.07
C SER A 16 -16.59 -35.18 -19.53
N ARG A 17 -15.60 -34.61 -18.84
CA ARG A 17 -15.70 -34.34 -17.38
C ARG A 17 -16.95 -33.49 -17.09
N ASN A 18 -17.24 -32.50 -17.93
CA ASN A 18 -18.41 -31.65 -17.82
C ASN A 18 -19.72 -32.46 -17.91
N GLU A 19 -19.86 -33.31 -18.93
CA GLU A 19 -21.04 -34.18 -19.09
C GLU A 19 -21.29 -35.09 -17.89
N ARG A 20 -20.23 -35.66 -17.31
CA ARG A 20 -20.35 -36.52 -16.11
C ARG A 20 -20.86 -35.73 -14.90
N LEU A 21 -20.36 -34.51 -14.69
CA LEU A 21 -20.81 -33.63 -13.60
C LEU A 21 -22.27 -33.23 -13.80
N VAL A 22 -22.62 -32.73 -15.00
CA VAL A 22 -23.99 -32.33 -15.35
C VAL A 22 -24.96 -33.50 -15.18
N LYS A 23 -24.59 -34.72 -15.58
CA LYS A 23 -25.41 -35.91 -15.39
C LYS A 23 -25.66 -36.24 -13.91
N GLY A 24 -24.63 -36.08 -13.06
CA GLY A 24 -24.76 -36.23 -11.61
C GLY A 24 -25.71 -35.21 -11.00
N TYR A 25 -25.53 -33.93 -11.34
CA TYR A 25 -26.41 -32.86 -10.85
C TYR A 25 -27.85 -32.97 -11.38
N MET A 26 -28.02 -33.43 -12.62
CA MET A 26 -29.34 -33.71 -13.20
C MET A 26 -30.08 -34.80 -12.42
N ALA A 27 -29.38 -35.80 -11.87
CA ALA A 27 -30.01 -36.82 -11.03
C ALA A 27 -30.59 -36.18 -9.74
N VAL A 28 -29.86 -35.27 -9.11
CA VAL A 28 -30.34 -34.50 -7.94
C VAL A 28 -31.52 -33.61 -8.31
N ALA A 29 -31.47 -32.92 -9.45
CA ALA A 29 -32.58 -32.09 -9.93
C ALA A 29 -33.88 -32.90 -10.14
N ARG A 30 -33.76 -34.13 -10.68
CA ARG A 30 -34.90 -35.05 -10.84
C ARG A 30 -35.43 -35.56 -9.50
N GLN A 31 -34.57 -35.83 -8.53
CA GLN A 31 -34.99 -36.19 -7.18
C GLN A 31 -35.75 -35.04 -6.50
N ALA A 32 -35.33 -33.79 -6.69
CA ALA A 32 -36.05 -32.63 -6.17
C ALA A 32 -37.48 -32.54 -6.72
N ALA A 33 -37.71 -32.93 -7.98
CA ALA A 33 -39.05 -32.98 -8.57
C ALA A 33 -39.99 -33.96 -7.84
N ALA A 34 -39.47 -35.04 -7.25
CA ALA A 34 -40.29 -35.99 -6.48
C ALA A 34 -40.82 -35.39 -5.16
N PHE A 35 -40.16 -34.38 -4.60
CA PHE A 35 -40.63 -33.65 -3.42
C PHE A 35 -41.59 -32.51 -3.75
N GLU A 36 -41.80 -32.18 -5.03
CA GLU A 36 -42.52 -30.96 -5.43
C GLU A 36 -44.00 -30.98 -5.01
N GLU A 37 -44.68 -32.12 -5.14
CA GLU A 37 -46.08 -32.25 -4.69
C GLU A 37 -46.21 -32.18 -3.16
N GLN A 38 -45.23 -32.71 -2.43
CA GLN A 38 -45.19 -32.60 -0.97
C GLN A 38 -45.04 -31.13 -0.53
N MET A 39 -44.12 -30.38 -1.15
CA MET A 39 -43.89 -28.97 -0.82
C MET A 39 -45.10 -28.09 -1.16
N LYS A 40 -45.78 -28.35 -2.28
CA LYS A 40 -47.02 -27.64 -2.66
C LYS A 40 -48.12 -27.76 -1.61
N GLN A 41 -48.21 -28.89 -0.90
CA GLN A 41 -49.25 -29.14 0.10
C GLN A 41 -48.97 -28.44 1.45
N LEU A 42 -47.74 -27.98 1.69
CA LEU A 42 -47.38 -27.30 2.95
C LEU A 42 -47.99 -25.90 3.02
N SER A 43 -48.41 -25.47 4.21
CA SER A 43 -48.68 -24.04 4.46
C SER A 43 -47.39 -23.22 4.44
N ASP A 44 -47.49 -21.90 4.38
CA ASP A 44 -46.30 -21.04 4.41
C ASP A 44 -45.53 -21.16 5.72
N GLU A 45 -46.22 -21.34 6.86
CA GLU A 45 -45.53 -21.59 8.14
C GLU A 45 -44.82 -22.95 8.13
N ALA A 46 -45.44 -23.99 7.56
CA ALA A 46 -44.84 -25.32 7.47
C ALA A 46 -43.64 -25.35 6.50
N LEU A 47 -43.73 -24.62 5.39
CA LEU A 47 -42.62 -24.46 4.44
C LEU A 47 -41.46 -23.70 5.09
N ARG A 48 -41.75 -22.65 5.88
CA ARG A 48 -40.73 -21.93 6.66
C ARG A 48 -40.09 -22.82 7.73
N ALA A 49 -40.88 -23.67 8.39
CA ALA A 49 -40.40 -24.58 9.43
C ALA A 49 -39.39 -25.61 8.92
N LYS A 50 -39.38 -25.92 7.61
CA LYS A 50 -38.37 -26.78 6.98
C LYS A 50 -36.94 -26.31 7.22
N THR A 51 -36.70 -24.99 7.29
CA THR A 51 -35.36 -24.46 7.58
C THR A 51 -34.84 -24.91 8.95
N ALA A 52 -35.68 -24.87 9.99
CA ALA A 52 -35.31 -25.34 11.32
C ALA A 52 -35.12 -26.86 11.36
N GLU A 53 -35.98 -27.61 10.64
CA GLU A 53 -35.86 -29.06 10.49
C GLU A 53 -34.52 -29.46 9.85
N PHE A 54 -34.14 -28.80 8.75
CA PHE A 54 -32.88 -29.07 8.06
C PHE A 54 -31.66 -28.70 8.91
N LYS A 55 -31.67 -27.55 9.60
CA LYS A 55 -30.59 -27.17 10.52
C LYS A 55 -30.44 -28.18 11.66
N ALA A 56 -31.54 -28.64 12.25
CA ALA A 56 -31.52 -29.66 13.30
C ALA A 56 -30.99 -31.01 12.79
N ALA A 57 -31.37 -31.39 11.56
CA ALA A 57 -30.85 -32.58 10.90
C ALA A 57 -29.33 -32.54 10.68
N ILE A 58 -28.80 -31.39 10.24
CA ILE A 58 -27.36 -31.19 10.05
C ILE A 58 -26.63 -31.21 11.40
N ALA A 59 -27.16 -30.52 12.42
CA ALA A 59 -26.63 -30.56 13.78
C ALA A 59 -26.65 -31.98 14.38
N GLY A 60 -27.63 -32.80 13.99
CA GLY A 60 -27.73 -34.22 14.33
C GLY A 60 -26.82 -35.16 13.53
N GLY A 61 -25.93 -34.63 12.67
CA GLY A 61 -24.92 -35.38 11.95
C GLY A 61 -25.28 -35.80 10.51
N LYS A 62 -26.45 -35.39 9.97
CA LYS A 62 -26.72 -35.56 8.53
C LYS A 62 -25.83 -34.62 7.72
N ARG A 63 -25.36 -35.08 6.56
CA ARG A 63 -24.60 -34.23 5.65
C ARG A 63 -25.56 -33.31 4.88
N ALA A 64 -25.16 -32.08 4.61
CA ALA A 64 -25.99 -31.11 3.91
C ALA A 64 -26.31 -31.56 2.47
N GLU A 65 -25.41 -32.31 1.83
CA GLU A 65 -25.61 -32.85 0.47
C GLU A 65 -26.76 -33.86 0.39
N ASP A 66 -27.03 -34.58 1.48
CA ASP A 66 -28.11 -35.58 1.53
C ASP A 66 -29.50 -34.90 1.59
N LEU A 67 -29.54 -33.61 1.95
CA LEU A 67 -30.76 -32.79 2.01
C LEU A 67 -30.98 -31.97 0.73
N LEU A 68 -30.02 -31.94 -0.20
CA LEU A 68 -30.08 -31.13 -1.44
C LEU A 68 -31.41 -31.28 -2.20
N PRO A 69 -31.94 -32.49 -2.49
CA PRO A 69 -33.19 -32.63 -3.24
C PRO A 69 -34.39 -31.99 -2.55
N GLU A 70 -34.56 -32.21 -1.24
CA GLU A 70 -35.69 -31.71 -0.47
C GLU A 70 -35.58 -30.19 -0.25
N ALA A 71 -34.36 -29.70 0.04
CA ALA A 71 -34.09 -28.26 0.18
C ALA A 71 -34.32 -27.52 -1.15
N PHE A 72 -33.91 -28.09 -2.30
CA PHE A 72 -34.19 -27.50 -3.62
C PHE A 72 -35.68 -27.45 -3.93
N ALA A 73 -36.44 -28.48 -3.59
CA ALA A 73 -37.89 -28.46 -3.73
C ALA A 73 -38.53 -27.38 -2.85
N THR A 74 -38.02 -27.20 -1.63
CA THR A 74 -38.46 -26.17 -0.68
C THR A 74 -38.23 -24.76 -1.24
N VAL A 75 -37.02 -24.46 -1.73
CA VAL A 75 -36.69 -23.16 -2.34
C VAL A 75 -37.48 -22.93 -3.63
N ARG A 76 -37.63 -23.97 -4.47
CA ARG A 76 -38.44 -23.91 -5.69
C ARG A 76 -39.89 -23.53 -5.39
N GLU A 77 -40.48 -24.11 -4.34
CA GLU A 77 -41.84 -23.79 -3.94
C GLU A 77 -41.95 -22.39 -3.35
N ALA A 78 -40.99 -21.96 -2.53
CA ALA A 78 -40.93 -20.58 -2.04
C ALA A 78 -40.83 -19.56 -3.20
N ALA A 79 -40.03 -19.85 -4.22
CA ALA A 79 -39.93 -19.00 -5.41
C ALA A 79 -41.24 -18.95 -6.21
N ARG A 80 -41.90 -20.10 -6.41
CA ARG A 80 -43.21 -20.16 -7.06
C ARG A 80 -44.23 -19.27 -6.34
N ARG A 81 -44.31 -19.35 -5.00
CA ARG A 81 -45.31 -18.61 -4.23
C ARG A 81 -45.04 -17.11 -4.16
N ASN A 82 -43.78 -16.71 -4.04
CA ASN A 82 -43.42 -15.34 -3.65
C ASN A 82 -42.96 -14.46 -4.82
N VAL A 83 -42.51 -15.04 -5.92
CA VAL A 83 -42.05 -14.28 -7.11
C VAL A 83 -42.64 -14.80 -8.43
N ASP A 84 -43.61 -15.73 -8.37
CA ASP A 84 -44.26 -16.36 -9.53
C ASP A 84 -43.29 -17.00 -10.52
N MET A 85 -42.21 -17.61 -9.99
CA MET A 85 -41.19 -18.28 -10.80
C MET A 85 -40.89 -19.66 -10.24
N ARG A 86 -41.13 -20.70 -11.05
CA ARG A 86 -40.72 -22.07 -10.74
C ARG A 86 -39.34 -22.35 -11.34
N HIS A 87 -38.38 -22.80 -10.53
CA HIS A 87 -37.08 -23.20 -11.05
C HIS A 87 -37.16 -24.34 -12.09
N PHE A 88 -36.45 -24.18 -13.21
CA PHE A 88 -36.20 -25.25 -14.18
C PHE A 88 -35.15 -26.24 -13.68
N ASP A 89 -35.07 -27.42 -14.29
CA ASP A 89 -34.11 -28.45 -13.88
C ASP A 89 -32.66 -28.01 -14.13
N VAL A 90 -32.41 -27.26 -15.22
CA VAL A 90 -31.10 -26.66 -15.51
C VAL A 90 -30.69 -25.63 -14.45
N GLN A 91 -31.66 -24.95 -13.84
CA GLN A 91 -31.41 -24.00 -12.75
C GLN A 91 -31.08 -24.72 -11.44
N LEU A 92 -31.68 -25.88 -11.16
CA LEU A 92 -31.27 -26.73 -10.04
C LEU A 92 -29.84 -27.27 -10.20
N ILE A 93 -29.43 -27.60 -11.43
CA ILE A 93 -28.03 -27.95 -11.72
C ILE A 93 -27.12 -26.76 -11.38
N GLY A 94 -27.51 -25.55 -11.79
CA GLY A 94 -26.79 -24.32 -11.46
C GLY A 94 -26.64 -24.11 -9.95
N GLY A 95 -27.72 -24.28 -9.18
CA GLY A 95 -27.69 -24.15 -7.72
C GLY A 95 -26.72 -25.14 -7.07
N ASN A 96 -26.66 -26.38 -7.58
CA ASN A 96 -25.74 -27.41 -7.09
C ASN A 96 -24.28 -27.09 -7.46
N VAL A 97 -24.05 -26.62 -8.69
CA VAL A 97 -22.71 -26.17 -9.14
C VAL A 97 -22.19 -25.06 -8.25
N LEU A 98 -23.02 -24.04 -7.99
CA LEU A 98 -22.67 -22.93 -7.11
C LEU A 98 -22.33 -23.46 -5.71
N TYR A 99 -23.25 -24.19 -5.06
CA TYR A 99 -23.05 -24.75 -3.72
C TYR A 99 -21.70 -25.49 -3.56
N ASN A 100 -21.29 -26.26 -4.58
CA ASN A 100 -20.03 -26.99 -4.60
C ASN A 100 -18.77 -26.12 -4.83
N GLY A 101 -18.88 -24.79 -4.81
CA GLY A 101 -17.74 -23.87 -4.97
C GLY A 101 -17.20 -23.84 -6.40
N ARG A 102 -18.09 -23.82 -7.40
CA ARG A 102 -17.71 -23.84 -8.82
C ARG A 102 -18.38 -22.73 -9.60
N ILE A 103 -17.96 -22.56 -10.85
CA ILE A 103 -18.57 -21.60 -11.77
C ILE A 103 -19.67 -22.28 -12.57
N ALA A 104 -20.89 -21.77 -12.44
CA ALA A 104 -22.04 -22.14 -13.25
C ALA A 104 -22.08 -21.29 -14.52
N GLU A 105 -21.64 -21.84 -15.65
CA GLU A 105 -21.85 -21.20 -16.94
C GLU A 105 -23.27 -21.48 -17.45
N MET A 106 -24.11 -20.44 -17.42
CA MET A 106 -25.51 -20.46 -17.85
C MET A 106 -25.75 -19.31 -18.81
N ALA A 107 -26.28 -19.62 -19.99
CA ALA A 107 -26.58 -18.61 -21.01
C ALA A 107 -27.46 -17.48 -20.46
N THR A 108 -27.29 -16.28 -20.98
CA THR A 108 -28.07 -15.11 -20.53
C THR A 108 -29.56 -15.33 -20.80
N GLY A 109 -30.41 -15.07 -19.80
CA GLY A 109 -31.83 -15.38 -19.85
C GLY A 109 -32.22 -16.75 -19.26
N GLU A 110 -31.26 -17.55 -18.76
CA GLU A 110 -31.55 -18.79 -18.02
C GLU A 110 -31.93 -18.56 -16.53
N GLY A 111 -32.01 -17.30 -16.07
CA GLY A 111 -32.45 -16.97 -14.70
C GLY A 111 -31.38 -17.07 -13.62
N LYS A 112 -30.14 -16.61 -13.89
CA LYS A 112 -28.98 -16.63 -12.97
C LYS A 112 -29.29 -16.07 -11.58
N THR A 113 -29.95 -14.92 -11.48
CA THR A 113 -30.36 -14.30 -10.20
C THR A 113 -31.21 -15.26 -9.35
N LEU A 114 -32.15 -15.97 -9.97
CA LEU A 114 -33.01 -16.94 -9.27
C LEU A 114 -32.24 -18.21 -8.87
N VAL A 115 -31.24 -18.62 -9.65
CA VAL A 115 -30.36 -19.78 -9.35
C VAL A 115 -29.57 -19.58 -8.07
N ALA A 116 -29.09 -18.35 -7.81
CA ALA A 116 -28.32 -18.01 -6.61
C ALA A 116 -29.05 -18.40 -5.31
N THR A 117 -30.38 -18.21 -5.27
CA THR A 117 -31.21 -18.48 -4.08
C THR A 117 -31.10 -19.92 -3.58
N LEU A 118 -30.90 -20.89 -4.48
CA LEU A 118 -30.72 -22.30 -4.14
C LEU A 118 -29.43 -22.54 -3.37
N ALA A 119 -28.33 -21.96 -3.84
CA ALA A 119 -27.02 -22.09 -3.21
C ALA A 119 -26.96 -21.31 -1.90
N VAL A 120 -27.48 -20.07 -1.89
CA VAL A 120 -27.58 -19.24 -0.69
C VAL A 120 -28.29 -19.98 0.44
N TYR A 121 -29.47 -20.55 0.16
CA TYR A 121 -30.24 -21.28 1.17
C TYR A 121 -29.45 -22.47 1.73
N LEU A 122 -28.81 -23.25 0.86
CA LEU A 122 -28.02 -24.43 1.25
C LEU A 122 -26.80 -24.07 2.11
N VAL A 123 -26.09 -22.98 1.79
CA VAL A 123 -24.98 -22.50 2.61
C VAL A 123 -25.47 -21.99 3.96
N HIS A 124 -26.59 -21.27 3.98
CA HIS A 124 -27.20 -20.81 5.23
C HIS A 124 -27.62 -21.96 6.16
N LEU A 125 -28.05 -23.10 5.61
CA LEU A 125 -28.35 -24.30 6.41
C LEU A 125 -27.13 -24.84 7.17
N THR A 126 -25.90 -24.55 6.71
CA THR A 126 -24.67 -24.92 7.42
C THR A 126 -24.25 -23.89 8.48
N GLY A 127 -25.06 -22.86 8.72
CA GLY A 127 -24.76 -21.78 9.67
C GLY A 127 -23.78 -20.73 9.17
N ARG A 128 -23.48 -20.72 7.86
CA ARG A 128 -22.57 -19.76 7.23
C ARG A 128 -23.31 -18.55 6.64
N HIS A 129 -22.69 -17.38 6.69
CA HIS A 129 -23.13 -16.16 6.03
C HIS A 129 -22.76 -16.17 4.54
N VAL A 130 -23.60 -15.54 3.71
CA VAL A 130 -23.39 -15.50 2.25
C VAL A 130 -23.33 -14.07 1.74
N HIS A 131 -22.24 -13.75 1.07
CA HIS A 131 -22.12 -12.52 0.28
C HIS A 131 -22.48 -12.82 -1.18
N VAL A 132 -23.44 -12.07 -1.72
CA VAL A 132 -23.79 -12.12 -3.15
C VAL A 132 -23.23 -10.88 -3.82
N VAL A 133 -22.25 -11.07 -4.68
CA VAL A 133 -21.50 -10.00 -5.32
C VAL A 133 -22.04 -9.76 -6.72
N THR A 134 -22.35 -8.50 -7.03
CA THR A 134 -22.83 -8.04 -8.35
C THR A 134 -21.92 -6.94 -8.90
N VAL A 135 -22.11 -6.58 -10.17
CA VAL A 135 -21.24 -5.61 -10.87
C VAL A 135 -21.54 -4.14 -10.56
N ASN A 136 -22.70 -3.81 -9.99
CA ASN A 136 -23.03 -2.43 -9.60
C ASN A 136 -24.11 -2.39 -8.49
N ASP A 137 -24.18 -1.25 -7.79
CA ASP A 137 -25.06 -1.04 -6.65
C ASP A 137 -26.55 -1.21 -7.00
N TYR A 138 -26.95 -0.80 -8.21
CA TYR A 138 -28.32 -0.96 -8.68
C TYR A 138 -28.74 -2.44 -8.74
N LEU A 139 -27.89 -3.30 -9.30
CA LEU A 139 -28.17 -4.74 -9.36
C LEU A 139 -28.15 -5.37 -7.97
N ALA A 140 -27.20 -5.00 -7.10
CA ALA A 140 -27.16 -5.47 -5.73
C ALA A 140 -28.47 -5.20 -4.99
N LYS A 141 -28.95 -3.95 -5.04
CA LYS A 141 -30.20 -3.54 -4.39
C LYS A 141 -31.41 -4.19 -5.01
N ARG A 142 -31.53 -4.14 -6.34
CA ARG A 142 -32.64 -4.75 -7.08
C ARG A 142 -32.76 -6.24 -6.77
N ASP A 143 -31.66 -6.98 -6.80
CA ASP A 143 -31.68 -8.43 -6.63
C ASP A 143 -31.93 -8.83 -5.17
N ALA A 144 -31.43 -8.07 -4.20
CA ALA A 144 -31.77 -8.23 -2.79
C ALA A 144 -33.27 -8.00 -2.54
N GLU A 145 -33.85 -6.95 -3.13
CA GLU A 145 -35.29 -6.64 -3.01
C GLU A 145 -36.16 -7.67 -3.74
N TRP A 146 -35.74 -8.12 -4.92
CA TRP A 146 -36.50 -9.05 -5.76
C TRP A 146 -36.45 -10.49 -5.23
N MET A 147 -35.29 -10.99 -4.81
CA MET A 147 -35.15 -12.34 -4.24
C MET A 147 -35.48 -12.38 -2.74
N GLY A 148 -35.49 -11.23 -2.06
CA GLY A 148 -35.78 -11.09 -0.64
C GLY A 148 -37.06 -11.78 -0.15
N PRO A 149 -38.20 -11.73 -0.86
CA PRO A 149 -39.40 -12.47 -0.50
C PRO A 149 -39.17 -13.98 -0.35
N ILE A 150 -38.33 -14.59 -1.18
CA ILE A 150 -37.97 -16.02 -1.11
C ILE A 150 -37.22 -16.29 0.19
N TYR A 151 -36.19 -15.49 0.48
CA TYR A 151 -35.39 -15.62 1.70
C TYR A 151 -36.26 -15.44 2.95
N LYS A 152 -37.11 -14.40 2.98
CA LYS A 152 -38.02 -14.11 4.09
C LYS A 152 -39.04 -15.23 4.30
N ALA A 153 -39.59 -15.81 3.23
CA ALA A 153 -40.50 -16.95 3.31
C ALA A 153 -39.83 -18.18 3.96
N LEU A 154 -38.53 -18.37 3.74
CA LEU A 154 -37.73 -19.45 4.32
C LEU A 154 -37.07 -19.10 5.66
N GLY A 155 -37.28 -17.90 6.17
CA GLY A 155 -36.80 -17.46 7.48
C GLY A 155 -35.40 -16.86 7.51
N LEU A 156 -34.84 -16.46 6.36
CA LEU A 156 -33.56 -15.79 6.25
C LEU A 156 -33.74 -14.27 6.24
N THR A 157 -32.75 -13.56 6.78
CA THR A 157 -32.59 -12.11 6.65
C THR A 157 -31.72 -11.77 5.45
N VAL A 158 -32.02 -10.64 4.79
CA VAL A 158 -31.30 -10.18 3.60
C VAL A 158 -31.02 -8.69 3.72
N GLY A 159 -29.78 -8.30 3.45
CA GLY A 159 -29.32 -6.92 3.41
C GLY A 159 -28.64 -6.59 2.07
N ALA A 160 -28.48 -5.31 1.79
CA ALA A 160 -27.74 -4.82 0.63
C ALA A 160 -26.89 -3.61 1.03
N ILE A 161 -25.58 -3.69 0.80
CA ILE A 161 -24.66 -2.56 0.99
C ILE A 161 -24.65 -1.67 -0.25
N GLN A 162 -24.61 -0.35 -0.05
CA GLN A 162 -24.59 0.66 -1.10
C GLN A 162 -23.48 1.68 -0.81
N SER A 163 -22.93 2.28 -1.86
CA SER A 163 -21.82 3.25 -1.79
C SER A 163 -22.16 4.55 -1.06
N ASP A 164 -23.45 4.93 -0.98
CA ASP A 164 -23.93 6.14 -0.30
C ASP A 164 -24.19 5.95 1.21
N MET A 165 -24.08 4.72 1.72
CA MET A 165 -24.24 4.42 3.15
C MET A 165 -23.06 4.92 3.99
N ASP A 166 -23.34 5.27 5.25
CA ASP A 166 -22.28 5.58 6.21
C ASP A 166 -21.42 4.34 6.51
N THR A 167 -20.22 4.33 5.94
CA THR A 167 -19.23 3.24 6.05
C THR A 167 -18.68 3.03 7.47
N ALA A 168 -18.94 3.96 8.40
CA ALA A 168 -18.61 3.83 9.81
C ALA A 168 -19.85 3.62 10.71
N GLY A 169 -21.05 3.70 10.14
CA GLY A 169 -22.32 3.74 10.86
C GLY A 169 -22.93 2.37 11.17
N GLU A 170 -23.90 2.36 12.09
CA GLU A 170 -24.69 1.16 12.42
C GLU A 170 -25.55 0.66 11.23
N GLU A 171 -25.87 1.54 10.28
CA GLU A 171 -26.60 1.15 9.07
C GLU A 171 -25.83 0.10 8.27
N ARG A 172 -24.55 0.35 7.97
CA ARG A 172 -23.69 -0.58 7.22
C ARG A 172 -23.51 -1.91 7.97
N LYS A 173 -23.32 -1.85 9.30
CA LYS A 173 -23.24 -3.05 10.16
C LYS A 173 -24.51 -3.89 10.11
N ALA A 174 -25.68 -3.25 10.12
CA ALA A 174 -26.95 -3.98 10.08
C ALA A 174 -27.11 -4.79 8.79
N GLN A 175 -26.59 -4.29 7.66
CA GLN A 175 -26.60 -5.04 6.39
C GLN A 175 -25.69 -6.27 6.42
N TYR A 176 -24.51 -6.19 7.05
CA TYR A 176 -23.58 -7.31 7.21
C TYR A 176 -24.05 -8.35 8.24
N ARG A 177 -24.86 -7.95 9.23
CA ARG A 177 -25.46 -8.88 10.20
C ARG A 177 -26.54 -9.78 9.61
N CYS A 178 -26.99 -9.51 8.38
CA CYS A 178 -27.96 -10.37 7.70
C CYS A 178 -27.35 -11.72 7.34
N ASP A 179 -28.19 -12.74 7.19
CA ASP A 179 -27.77 -14.07 6.73
C ASP A 179 -27.22 -14.01 5.30
N VAL A 180 -27.75 -13.09 4.50
CA VAL A 180 -27.37 -12.83 3.11
C VAL A 180 -27.12 -11.33 2.93
N THR A 181 -25.96 -10.97 2.40
CA THR A 181 -25.62 -9.58 2.10
C THR A 181 -25.29 -9.44 0.62
N TYR A 182 -26.06 -8.61 -0.09
CA TYR A 182 -25.78 -8.23 -1.48
C TYR A 182 -24.87 -7.00 -1.51
N GLY A 183 -23.97 -6.92 -2.48
CA GLY A 183 -23.09 -5.77 -2.66
C GLY A 183 -22.26 -5.85 -3.93
N THR A 184 -21.39 -4.89 -4.14
CA THR A 184 -20.39 -4.92 -5.22
C THR A 184 -19.04 -5.37 -4.69
N ASN A 185 -18.20 -5.88 -5.59
CA ASN A 185 -16.81 -6.22 -5.27
C ASN A 185 -16.04 -5.04 -4.67
N ASN A 186 -16.28 -3.82 -5.18
CA ASN A 186 -15.70 -2.59 -4.66
C ASN A 186 -16.16 -2.34 -3.22
N GLU A 187 -17.47 -2.39 -2.95
CA GLU A 187 -18.00 -2.14 -1.61
C GLU A 187 -17.49 -3.14 -0.57
N PHE A 188 -17.47 -4.44 -0.91
CA PHE A 188 -16.90 -5.45 -0.02
C PHE A 188 -15.39 -5.29 0.16
N GLY A 189 -14.64 -5.03 -0.91
CA GLY A 189 -13.19 -4.88 -0.82
C GLY A 189 -12.76 -3.61 -0.08
N PHE A 190 -13.44 -2.48 -0.29
CA PHE A 190 -13.17 -1.24 0.43
C PHE A 190 -13.58 -1.32 1.90
N ASP A 191 -14.66 -1.99 2.25
CA ASP A 191 -15.00 -2.22 3.67
C ASP A 191 -13.96 -3.08 4.37
N TYR A 192 -13.42 -4.10 3.69
CA TYR A 192 -12.30 -4.87 4.21
C TYR A 192 -11.08 -3.98 4.47
N LEU A 193 -10.70 -3.12 3.53
CA LEU A 193 -9.58 -2.19 3.70
C LEU A 193 -9.85 -1.18 4.85
N ARG A 194 -11.05 -0.60 4.90
CA ARG A 194 -11.49 0.34 5.96
C ARG A 194 -11.47 -0.31 7.34
N ASP A 195 -11.99 -1.52 7.46
CA ASP A 195 -12.04 -2.24 8.75
C ASP A 195 -10.64 -2.48 9.32
N ASN A 196 -9.67 -2.79 8.46
CA ASN A 196 -8.27 -2.95 8.90
C ASN A 196 -7.57 -1.63 9.27
N MET A 197 -8.20 -0.47 9.06
CA MET A 197 -7.71 0.85 9.50
C MET A 197 -8.47 1.41 10.71
N LYS A 198 -9.57 0.78 11.15
CA LYS A 198 -10.37 1.25 12.30
C LYS A 198 -9.60 1.12 13.62
N VAL A 199 -9.92 1.99 14.58
CA VAL A 199 -9.21 2.10 15.87
C VAL A 199 -9.80 1.22 16.97
N SER A 200 -10.91 0.52 16.69
CA SER A 200 -11.52 -0.44 17.61
C SER A 200 -12.28 -1.52 16.84
N LEU A 201 -12.40 -2.70 17.46
CA LEU A 201 -13.17 -3.82 16.88
C LEU A 201 -14.65 -3.48 16.71
N GLU A 202 -15.23 -2.71 17.64
CA GLU A 202 -16.64 -2.33 17.61
C GLU A 202 -17.00 -1.47 16.40
N GLN A 203 -16.04 -0.72 15.85
CA GLN A 203 -16.26 0.10 14.66
C GLN A 203 -16.30 -0.74 13.37
N MET A 204 -15.72 -1.95 13.35
CA MET A 204 -15.67 -2.80 12.15
C MET A 204 -17.08 -3.13 11.66
N VAL A 205 -17.26 -3.16 10.33
CA VAL A 205 -18.58 -3.39 9.71
C VAL A 205 -18.74 -4.79 9.16
N GLN A 206 -17.67 -5.38 8.63
CA GLN A 206 -17.70 -6.72 8.06
C GLN A 206 -17.63 -7.81 9.14
N SER A 207 -18.35 -8.89 8.85
CA SER A 207 -18.26 -10.17 9.56
C SER A 207 -17.16 -11.07 8.96
N SER A 208 -17.10 -12.33 9.39
CA SER A 208 -16.28 -13.37 8.77
C SER A 208 -16.58 -13.52 7.28
N LEU A 209 -15.53 -13.70 6.47
CA LEU A 209 -15.63 -13.94 5.03
C LEU A 209 -15.77 -15.45 4.78
N GLU A 210 -17.00 -15.97 4.81
CA GLU A 210 -17.24 -17.41 4.80
C GLU A 210 -17.59 -17.93 3.40
N TYR A 211 -18.55 -17.30 2.71
CA TYR A 211 -18.98 -17.74 1.39
C TYR A 211 -19.35 -16.58 0.47
N ALA A 212 -18.80 -16.56 -0.75
CA ALA A 212 -19.19 -15.60 -1.78
C ALA A 212 -19.77 -16.27 -3.03
N ILE A 213 -20.89 -15.73 -3.53
CA ILE A 213 -21.43 -16.04 -4.86
C ILE A 213 -21.23 -14.81 -5.74
N ILE A 214 -20.42 -14.95 -6.77
CA ILE A 214 -20.06 -13.85 -7.66
C ILE A 214 -20.92 -13.95 -8.92
N ASP A 215 -21.90 -13.06 -9.06
CA ASP A 215 -22.61 -12.90 -10.32
C ASP A 215 -21.71 -12.20 -11.34
N GLU A 216 -21.84 -12.61 -12.60
CA GLU A 216 -21.00 -12.13 -13.70
C GLU A 216 -19.49 -12.26 -13.38
N VAL A 217 -19.11 -13.44 -12.89
CA VAL A 217 -17.76 -13.76 -12.37
C VAL A 217 -16.63 -13.45 -13.35
N ASP A 218 -16.86 -13.56 -14.65
CA ASP A 218 -15.88 -13.21 -15.67
C ASP A 218 -15.60 -11.71 -15.71
N SER A 219 -16.58 -10.85 -15.45
CA SER A 219 -16.28 -9.43 -15.37
C SER A 219 -15.62 -9.04 -14.07
N ILE A 220 -16.05 -9.60 -12.95
CA ILE A 220 -15.48 -9.21 -11.66
C ILE A 220 -14.05 -9.78 -11.50
N LEU A 221 -13.85 -11.07 -11.78
CA LEU A 221 -12.58 -11.74 -11.53
C LEU A 221 -11.59 -11.70 -12.70
N VAL A 222 -12.00 -11.22 -13.88
CA VAL A 222 -11.14 -11.11 -15.08
C VAL A 222 -11.09 -9.68 -15.63
N ASP A 223 -12.22 -9.02 -15.88
CA ASP A 223 -12.22 -7.63 -16.41
C ASP A 223 -11.76 -6.60 -15.38
N GLU A 224 -12.35 -6.62 -14.19
CA GLU A 224 -12.11 -5.63 -13.13
C GLU A 224 -10.86 -5.95 -12.32
N ALA A 225 -10.43 -7.21 -12.33
CA ALA A 225 -9.21 -7.69 -11.69
C ALA A 225 -7.89 -7.18 -12.34
N ARG A 226 -7.99 -6.21 -13.26
CA ARG A 226 -6.85 -5.49 -13.86
C ARG A 226 -6.31 -4.37 -12.98
N THR A 227 -7.13 -3.86 -12.06
CA THR A 227 -6.74 -2.75 -11.17
C THR A 227 -6.96 -3.16 -9.71
N PRO A 228 -6.03 -2.84 -8.80
CA PRO A 228 -6.22 -3.08 -7.38
C PRO A 228 -7.20 -2.06 -6.78
N LEU A 229 -7.80 -2.42 -5.65
CA LEU A 229 -8.52 -1.48 -4.79
C LEU A 229 -7.50 -0.73 -3.95
N ILE A 230 -7.51 0.60 -3.99
CA ILE A 230 -6.55 1.46 -3.29
C ILE A 230 -7.32 2.49 -2.49
N ILE A 231 -7.02 2.62 -1.20
CA ILE A 231 -7.39 3.77 -0.39
C ILE A 231 -6.15 4.66 -0.31
N SER A 232 -6.29 5.89 -0.78
CA SER A 232 -5.27 6.92 -0.65
C SER A 232 -5.72 7.99 0.34
N GLY A 233 -4.74 8.64 0.97
CA GLY A 233 -4.97 9.79 1.83
C GLY A 233 -3.75 10.69 1.88
N PRO A 234 -3.84 11.84 2.55
CA PRO A 234 -2.71 12.74 2.69
C PRO A 234 -1.55 12.05 3.43
N ALA A 235 -0.32 12.31 2.98
CA ALA A 235 0.89 11.84 3.63
C ALA A 235 1.04 12.44 5.03
N HIS A 236 0.58 13.68 5.23
CA HIS A 236 0.68 14.38 6.51
C HIS A 236 -0.62 15.11 6.86
N ASP A 237 -0.99 15.07 8.15
CA ASP A 237 -2.25 15.59 8.71
C ASP A 237 -2.41 17.11 8.63
N ASP A 238 -1.30 17.84 8.61
CA ASP A 238 -1.29 19.31 8.56
C ASP A 238 0.03 19.78 7.97
N VAL A 239 0.03 20.10 6.68
CA VAL A 239 1.21 20.61 5.96
C VAL A 239 1.73 21.92 6.57
N THR A 240 0.89 22.66 7.31
CA THR A 240 1.35 23.87 8.00
C THR A 240 2.30 23.58 9.15
N ARG A 241 2.30 22.33 9.68
CA ARG A 241 3.27 21.92 10.72
C ARG A 241 4.70 21.94 10.21
N TYR A 242 4.96 21.61 8.94
CA TYR A 242 6.30 21.73 8.37
C TYR A 242 6.83 23.17 8.42
N ARG A 243 5.96 24.17 8.18
CA ARG A 243 6.33 25.58 8.31
C ARG A 243 6.60 25.98 9.76
N LYS A 244 5.83 25.46 10.71
CA LYS A 244 6.07 25.72 12.15
C LYS A 244 7.34 25.03 12.62
N ALA A 245 7.59 23.79 12.21
CA ALA A 245 8.80 23.05 12.51
C ALA A 245 10.03 23.75 11.91
N ASP A 246 9.95 24.27 10.68
CA ASP A 246 10.97 25.13 10.07
C ASP A 246 11.27 26.36 10.92
N GLN A 247 10.25 27.06 11.41
CA GLN A 247 10.42 28.22 12.30
C GLN A 247 11.12 27.87 13.61
N VAL A 248 10.74 26.76 14.24
CA VAL A 248 11.38 26.26 15.47
C VAL A 248 12.82 25.85 15.20
N ALA A 249 13.08 25.12 14.11
CA ALA A 249 14.40 24.69 13.69
C ALA A 249 15.34 25.89 13.48
N ARG A 250 14.89 26.95 12.80
CA ARG A 250 15.67 28.19 12.62
C ARG A 250 16.05 28.84 13.95
N GLN A 251 15.15 28.83 14.94
CA GLN A 251 15.44 29.37 16.26
C GLN A 251 16.41 28.48 17.05
N LEU A 252 16.28 27.15 16.96
CA LEU A 252 17.24 26.22 17.55
C LEU A 252 18.63 26.38 16.93
N ILE A 253 18.72 26.51 15.60
CA ILE A 253 19.98 26.81 14.90
C ILE A 253 20.57 28.13 15.40
N SER A 254 19.74 29.15 15.63
CA SER A 254 20.19 30.41 16.22
C SER A 254 20.74 30.24 17.64
N ARG A 255 20.14 29.39 18.48
CA ARG A 255 20.62 29.12 19.86
C ARG A 255 21.90 28.27 19.85
N GLN A 256 22.01 27.32 18.92
CA GLN A 256 23.20 26.52 18.69
C GLN A 256 24.38 27.36 18.18
N SER A 257 24.12 28.52 17.54
CA SER A 257 25.17 29.31 16.88
C SER A 257 26.33 29.75 17.78
N GLU A 258 26.12 29.93 19.09
CA GLU A 258 27.22 30.21 20.02
C GLU A 258 28.12 28.98 20.19
N TYR A 259 27.52 27.80 20.41
CA TYR A 259 28.23 26.53 20.46
C TYR A 259 29.02 26.30 19.16
N ASP A 260 28.37 26.49 18.00
CA ASP A 260 29.00 26.29 16.69
C ASP A 260 30.12 27.30 16.42
N ARG A 261 30.01 28.56 16.89
CA ARG A 261 31.08 29.56 16.75
C ARG A 261 32.30 29.22 17.61
N ILE A 262 32.08 28.78 18.84
CA ILE A 262 33.17 28.35 19.73
C ILE A 262 33.87 27.14 19.12
N LYS A 263 33.09 26.16 18.64
CA LYS A 263 33.61 24.98 17.95
C LYS A 263 34.41 25.35 16.69
N LYS A 264 33.86 26.18 15.81
CA LYS A 264 34.58 26.72 14.64
C LYS A 264 35.82 27.53 15.00
N GLY A 265 35.80 28.24 16.14
CA GLY A 265 36.94 28.98 16.67
C GLY A 265 38.06 28.05 17.13
N ILE A 266 37.72 26.95 17.79
CA ILE A 266 38.66 25.86 18.12
C ILE A 266 39.23 25.30 16.81
N ASP A 267 38.38 24.93 15.85
CA ASP A 267 38.83 24.40 14.56
C ASP A 267 39.75 25.38 13.81
N ALA A 268 39.48 26.70 13.88
CA ALA A 268 40.29 27.72 13.23
C ALA A 268 41.63 27.96 13.95
N ALA A 269 41.65 27.93 15.28
CA ALA A 269 42.87 28.01 16.07
C ALA A 269 43.74 26.76 15.88
N GLU A 270 43.14 25.58 15.78
CA GLU A 270 43.82 24.33 15.43
C GLU A 270 44.45 24.43 14.02
N ARG A 271 43.76 25.07 13.06
CA ARG A 271 44.35 25.40 11.74
C ARG A 271 45.49 26.40 11.83
N GLN A 272 45.40 27.42 12.69
CA GLN A 272 46.49 28.38 12.89
C GLN A 272 47.73 27.71 13.47
N ILE A 273 47.56 26.79 14.43
CA ILE A 273 48.63 25.94 14.93
C ILE A 273 49.23 25.14 13.79
N ALA A 274 48.42 24.48 12.97
CA ALA A 274 48.89 23.67 11.85
C ALA A 274 49.68 24.51 10.81
N ASN A 275 49.24 25.73 10.51
CA ASN A 275 49.93 26.66 9.60
C ASN A 275 51.25 27.18 10.18
N ALA A 276 51.26 27.58 11.46
CA ALA A 276 52.46 28.07 12.14
C ALA A 276 53.49 26.94 12.32
N GLN A 277 53.05 25.70 12.54
CA GLN A 277 53.93 24.51 12.54
C GLN A 277 54.61 24.30 11.18
N GLY A 278 53.88 24.54 10.08
CA GLY A 278 54.44 24.55 8.72
C GLY A 278 55.50 25.63 8.52
N GLU A 279 55.24 26.86 8.97
CA GLU A 279 56.22 27.97 8.90
C GLU A 279 57.48 27.69 9.75
N ILE A 280 57.36 27.01 10.89
CA ILE A 280 58.52 26.57 11.69
C ILE A 280 59.37 25.57 10.92
N ALA A 281 58.75 24.61 10.23
CA ALA A 281 59.46 23.60 9.44
C ALA A 281 60.22 24.24 8.27
N GLU A 282 59.61 25.25 7.61
CA GLU A 282 60.21 25.98 6.50
C GLU A 282 61.35 26.90 6.95
N ALA A 283 61.15 27.70 8.02
CA ALA A 283 62.17 28.56 8.60
C ALA A 283 63.40 27.78 9.12
N LYS A 284 63.20 26.56 9.62
CA LYS A 284 64.30 25.65 10.01
C LYS A 284 65.12 25.17 8.82
N LYS A 285 64.52 24.97 7.63
CA LYS A 285 65.26 24.63 6.40
C LYS A 285 66.09 25.82 5.89
N GLU A 286 65.58 27.04 6.02
CA GLU A 286 66.24 28.29 5.60
C GLU A 286 67.25 28.84 6.64
N LYS A 287 67.34 28.22 7.82
CA LYS A 287 68.15 28.65 8.98
C LYS A 287 67.78 30.04 9.54
N ASP A 288 66.53 30.46 9.34
CA ASP A 288 65.99 31.70 9.89
C ASP A 288 65.38 31.43 11.28
N HIS A 289 66.22 31.58 12.31
CA HIS A 289 65.85 31.33 13.70
C HIS A 289 64.82 32.33 14.24
N GLU A 290 64.79 33.56 13.72
CA GLU A 290 63.87 34.60 14.20
C GLU A 290 62.44 34.33 13.71
N ARG A 291 62.29 33.87 12.46
CA ARG A 291 61.01 33.47 11.87
C ARG A 291 60.42 32.23 12.56
N ALA A 292 61.26 31.25 12.90
CA ALA A 292 60.84 30.05 13.64
C ALA A 292 60.35 30.39 15.06
N GLU A 293 61.01 31.32 15.76
CA GLU A 293 60.59 31.74 17.10
C GLU A 293 59.25 32.51 17.07
N LYS A 294 59.03 33.34 16.04
CA LYS A 294 57.75 34.04 15.84
C LYS A 294 56.59 33.06 15.61
N ALA A 295 56.79 32.05 14.76
CA ALA A 295 55.78 31.05 14.50
C ALA A 295 55.50 30.14 15.72
N GLN A 296 56.52 29.84 16.55
CA GLN A 296 56.31 29.13 17.82
C GLN A 296 55.42 29.92 18.79
N LYS A 297 55.62 31.25 18.89
CA LYS A 297 54.75 32.11 19.70
C LYS A 297 53.30 32.15 19.21
N VAL A 298 53.07 31.96 17.90
CA VAL A 298 51.71 31.85 17.34
C VAL A 298 51.05 30.53 17.76
N ILE A 299 51.79 29.42 17.79
CA ILE A 299 51.30 28.13 18.28
C ILE A 299 50.92 28.23 19.75
N ASP A 300 51.82 28.74 20.60
CA ASP A 300 51.59 28.82 22.03
C ASP A 300 50.34 29.67 22.34
N LYS A 301 50.18 30.80 21.63
CA LYS A 301 49.01 31.66 21.75
C LYS A 301 47.73 30.99 21.26
N ALA A 302 47.75 30.32 20.12
CA ALA A 302 46.59 29.61 19.58
C ALA A 302 46.18 28.42 20.47
N GLN A 303 47.14 27.76 21.13
CA GLN A 303 46.88 26.70 22.10
C GLN A 303 46.19 27.23 23.36
N GLU A 304 46.63 28.38 23.89
CA GLU A 304 45.94 29.08 24.98
C GLU A 304 44.50 29.48 24.59
N GLU A 305 44.30 29.93 23.34
CA GLU A 305 42.97 30.25 22.80
C GLU A 305 42.07 29.01 22.69
N ILE A 306 42.61 27.84 22.30
CA ILE A 306 41.88 26.56 22.27
C ILE A 306 41.49 26.12 23.68
N ASP A 307 42.41 26.16 24.64
CA ASP A 307 42.14 25.70 26.00
C ASP A 307 41.07 26.58 26.66
N ALA A 308 41.13 27.90 26.44
CA ALA A 308 40.10 28.84 26.86
C ALA A 308 38.76 28.60 26.15
N ALA A 309 38.77 28.30 24.86
CA ALA A 309 37.56 28.01 24.09
C ALA A 309 36.92 26.67 24.47
N LYS A 310 37.69 25.61 24.74
CA LYS A 310 37.19 24.32 25.24
C LYS A 310 36.54 24.46 26.61
N ALA A 311 37.15 25.20 27.53
CA ALA A 311 36.54 25.52 28.83
C ALA A 311 35.25 26.33 28.69
N LYS A 312 35.12 27.16 27.65
CA LYS A 312 33.88 27.88 27.32
C LYS A 312 32.83 26.96 26.68
N LEU A 313 33.26 26.02 25.83
CA LEU A 313 32.40 25.04 25.15
C LEU A 313 31.70 24.12 26.16
N GLU A 314 32.41 23.62 27.18
CA GLU A 314 31.82 22.79 28.26
C GLU A 314 30.70 23.50 29.04
N ARG A 315 30.72 24.83 29.07
CA ARG A 315 29.69 25.66 29.72
C ARG A 315 28.57 26.09 28.79
N THR A 316 28.69 25.79 27.50
CA THR A 316 27.73 26.20 26.46
C THR A 316 26.85 25.01 26.10
N THR A 317 25.54 25.19 26.15
CA THR A 317 24.57 24.12 25.87
C THR A 317 24.58 23.72 24.39
N GLN A 318 24.63 22.42 24.13
CA GLN A 318 24.42 21.84 22.81
C GLN A 318 22.96 21.38 22.68
N TYR A 319 22.28 21.82 21.63
CA TYR A 319 20.86 21.54 21.38
C TYR A 319 20.63 20.41 20.35
N TYR A 320 21.55 20.18 19.45
CA TYR A 320 21.50 19.03 18.53
C TYR A 320 22.88 18.56 18.13
N GLU A 321 22.94 17.31 17.68
CA GLU A 321 24.10 16.64 17.13
C GLU A 321 23.90 16.43 15.62
N VAL A 322 24.98 16.57 14.87
CA VAL A 322 24.97 16.48 13.40
C VAL A 322 25.99 15.43 12.99
N GLU A 323 25.54 14.41 12.26
CA GLU A 323 26.42 13.44 11.60
C GLU A 323 26.43 13.79 10.10
N TYR A 324 27.44 14.54 9.67
CA TYR A 324 27.54 15.04 8.29
C TYR A 324 27.72 13.92 7.27
N ASP A 325 28.39 12.84 7.65
CA ASP A 325 28.62 11.62 6.86
C ASP A 325 27.32 10.87 6.57
N ARG A 326 26.44 10.75 7.57
CA ARG A 326 25.14 10.10 7.44
C ARG A 326 24.01 11.04 7.03
N LYS A 327 24.32 12.34 6.87
CA LYS A 327 23.36 13.43 6.69
C LYS A 327 22.20 13.32 7.70
N SER A 328 22.50 13.04 8.96
CA SER A 328 21.53 12.88 10.04
C SER A 328 21.68 14.01 11.06
N VAL A 329 20.57 14.32 11.76
CA VAL A 329 20.56 15.29 12.85
C VAL A 329 19.70 14.72 13.97
N HIS A 330 20.21 14.74 15.20
CA HIS A 330 19.52 14.25 16.39
C HIS A 330 19.43 15.35 17.44
N LEU A 331 18.24 15.52 18.03
CA LEU A 331 18.05 16.47 19.12
C LEU A 331 18.67 15.95 20.43
N THR A 332 19.39 16.80 21.15
CA THR A 332 19.85 16.48 22.52
C THR A 332 18.69 16.62 23.51
N HIS A 333 18.88 16.17 24.76
CA HIS A 333 17.86 16.33 25.79
C HIS A 333 17.50 17.80 26.04
N GLU A 334 18.52 18.67 26.07
CA GLU A 334 18.40 20.12 26.18
C GLU A 334 17.78 20.74 24.93
N GLY A 335 18.08 20.17 23.76
CA GLY A 335 17.44 20.47 22.48
C GLY A 335 15.94 20.27 22.49
N ILE A 336 15.49 19.12 22.96
CA ILE A 336 14.07 18.79 23.10
C ILE A 336 13.39 19.78 24.06
N GLY A 337 14.02 20.06 25.21
CA GLY A 337 13.51 21.04 26.17
C GLY A 337 13.33 22.44 25.54
N ALA A 338 14.37 22.95 24.88
CA ALA A 338 14.33 24.24 24.21
C ALA A 338 13.33 24.28 23.04
N ALA A 339 13.23 23.19 22.27
CA ALA A 339 12.29 23.08 21.17
C ALA A 339 10.84 23.12 21.66
N GLN A 340 10.52 22.47 22.78
CA GLN A 340 9.19 22.51 23.40
C GLN A 340 8.81 23.93 23.83
N GLU A 341 9.75 24.66 24.44
CA GLU A 341 9.55 26.06 24.82
C GLU A 341 9.30 26.95 23.60
N ILE A 342 10.11 26.81 22.55
CA ILE A 342 10.00 27.61 21.32
C ILE A 342 8.67 27.30 20.61
N ALA A 343 8.29 26.03 20.54
CA ALA A 343 7.07 25.61 19.88
C ALA A 343 5.81 26.05 20.66
N GLY A 344 5.91 26.23 21.99
CA GLY A 344 4.81 26.71 22.82
C GLY A 344 3.63 25.75 22.96
N ILE A 345 3.84 24.46 22.67
CA ILE A 345 2.79 23.43 22.61
C ILE A 345 2.79 22.44 23.78
N GLY A 346 3.64 22.65 24.79
CA GLY A 346 3.84 21.72 25.90
C GLY A 346 4.79 20.58 25.55
N SER A 347 4.69 19.45 26.25
CA SER A 347 5.62 18.33 26.04
C SER A 347 5.37 17.62 24.71
N PHE A 348 6.44 17.30 23.99
CA PHE A 348 6.38 16.50 22.75
C PHE A 348 5.96 15.04 23.02
N PHE A 349 6.07 14.56 24.25
CA PHE A 349 5.72 13.19 24.64
C PHE A 349 4.25 13.03 25.09
N THR A 350 3.39 13.97 24.68
CA THR A 350 1.94 13.96 24.94
C THR A 350 1.19 13.74 23.63
N GLY A 351 0.10 12.97 23.66
CA GLY A 351 -0.52 12.31 22.49
C GLY A 351 -0.57 13.11 21.17
N SER A 352 -1.08 14.35 21.17
CA SER A 352 -1.23 15.14 19.93
C SER A 352 0.08 15.72 19.37
N ASN A 353 1.16 15.68 20.17
CA ASN A 353 2.44 16.33 19.86
C ASN A 353 3.57 15.34 19.56
N MET A 354 3.29 14.03 19.55
CA MET A 354 4.31 12.98 19.38
C MET A 354 5.06 13.02 18.05
N GLU A 355 4.51 13.70 17.03
CA GLU A 355 5.14 13.84 15.71
C GLU A 355 6.18 14.99 15.66
N TRP A 356 6.20 15.88 16.64
CA TRP A 356 7.07 17.06 16.63
C TRP A 356 8.56 16.75 16.62
N PRO A 357 9.08 15.79 17.42
CA PRO A 357 10.49 15.45 17.36
C PRO A 357 10.93 15.07 15.95
N HIS A 358 10.15 14.22 15.28
CA HIS A 358 10.41 13.80 13.91
C HIS A 358 10.38 14.99 12.93
N LEU A 359 9.34 15.82 12.95
CA LEU A 359 9.22 17.01 12.08
C LEU A 359 10.38 18.00 12.27
N LEU A 360 10.83 18.17 13.52
CA LEU A 360 11.95 19.03 13.87
C LEU A 360 13.28 18.45 13.41
N GLU A 361 13.51 17.15 13.58
CA GLU A 361 14.69 16.47 13.06
C GLU A 361 14.77 16.60 11.54
N GLN A 362 13.67 16.37 10.80
CA GLN A 362 13.65 16.55 9.34
C GLN A 362 13.89 18.01 8.92
N SER A 363 13.32 18.97 9.66
CA SER A 363 13.56 20.40 9.43
C SER A 363 15.02 20.77 9.68
N LEU A 364 15.60 20.33 10.79
CA LEU A 364 17.01 20.55 11.09
C LEU A 364 17.90 19.89 10.05
N ARG A 365 17.58 18.66 9.63
CA ARG A 365 18.28 17.94 8.56
C ARG A 365 18.27 18.74 7.25
N ALA A 366 17.10 19.23 6.84
CA ALA A 366 16.94 20.08 5.66
C ALA A 366 17.81 21.35 5.73
N HIS A 367 17.98 21.96 6.90
CA HIS A 367 18.80 23.18 7.07
C HIS A 367 20.29 22.92 7.17
N VAL A 368 20.69 21.87 7.89
CA VAL A 368 22.06 21.70 8.38
C VAL A 368 22.90 20.84 7.44
N VAL A 369 22.31 19.82 6.79
CA VAL A 369 23.04 18.83 5.97
C VAL A 369 22.63 18.80 4.50
N PHE A 370 21.55 19.48 4.11
CA PHE A 370 21.14 19.60 2.71
C PHE A 370 21.32 21.03 2.19
N GLU A 371 22.09 21.17 1.12
CA GLU A 371 22.50 22.43 0.51
C GLU A 371 21.84 22.64 -0.86
N ARG A 372 21.38 23.87 -1.07
CA ARG A 372 20.85 24.32 -2.35
C ARG A 372 21.98 24.44 -3.37
N GLU A 373 21.68 24.11 -4.62
CA GLU A 373 22.61 24.00 -5.77
C GLU A 373 23.64 22.85 -5.67
N LYS A 374 23.58 22.04 -4.60
CA LYS A 374 24.42 20.86 -4.42
C LYS A 374 23.59 19.59 -4.34
N ASP A 375 22.68 19.51 -3.36
CA ASP A 375 21.81 18.34 -3.15
C ASP A 375 20.46 18.52 -3.87
N TYR A 376 20.05 19.77 -4.10
CA TYR A 376 18.83 20.12 -4.83
C TYR A 376 18.88 21.51 -5.45
N VAL A 377 17.99 21.74 -6.41
CA VAL A 377 17.72 23.06 -6.99
C VAL A 377 16.25 23.44 -6.82
N VAL A 378 15.99 24.74 -6.81
CA VAL A 378 14.62 25.29 -6.79
C VAL A 378 14.28 25.78 -8.19
N MET A 379 13.32 25.14 -8.86
CA MET A 379 12.86 25.52 -10.20
C MET A 379 11.34 25.50 -10.26
N ASP A 380 10.73 26.49 -10.92
CA ASP A 380 9.27 26.62 -11.08
C ASP A 380 8.48 26.44 -9.78
N ASN A 381 9.01 26.99 -8.68
CA ASN A 381 8.43 26.85 -7.35
C ASN A 381 8.23 25.36 -6.95
N LYS A 382 9.24 24.52 -7.24
CA LYS A 382 9.35 23.11 -6.87
C LYS A 382 10.80 22.77 -6.53
N ILE A 383 10.99 21.78 -5.66
CA ILE A 383 12.31 21.21 -5.36
C ILE A 383 12.61 20.08 -6.35
N ILE A 384 13.83 20.08 -6.90
CA ILE A 384 14.33 19.01 -7.77
C ILE A 384 15.64 18.51 -7.20
N ILE A 385 15.75 17.20 -6.97
CA ILE A 385 16.95 16.55 -6.42
C ILE A 385 18.06 16.56 -7.47
N VAL A 386 19.28 16.85 -7.04
CA VAL A 386 20.49 16.73 -7.85
C VAL A 386 21.19 15.43 -7.49
N ASP A 387 21.56 14.63 -8.48
CA ASP A 387 22.37 13.44 -8.27
C ASP A 387 23.82 13.84 -7.91
N GLU A 388 24.31 13.40 -6.76
CA GLU A 388 25.61 13.83 -6.20
C GLU A 388 26.82 13.47 -7.08
N PHE A 389 26.73 12.39 -7.85
CA PHE A 389 27.84 11.90 -8.67
C PHE A 389 27.81 12.46 -10.09
N THR A 390 26.62 12.75 -10.62
CA THR A 390 26.44 13.10 -12.02
C THR A 390 25.96 14.54 -12.26
N GLY A 391 25.55 15.25 -11.20
CA GLY A 391 24.96 16.58 -11.28
C GLY A 391 23.63 16.64 -12.03
N ARG A 392 23.03 15.49 -12.35
CA ARG A 392 21.79 15.41 -13.13
C ARG A 392 20.58 15.79 -12.28
N LEU A 393 19.66 16.54 -12.89
CA LEU A 393 18.37 16.88 -12.29
C LEU A 393 17.42 15.68 -12.33
N MET A 394 17.04 15.18 -11.16
CA MET A 394 16.19 14.00 -10.99
C MET A 394 14.71 14.40 -10.88
N HIS A 395 14.10 14.75 -12.01
CA HIS A 395 12.68 15.08 -12.08
C HIS A 395 11.78 13.92 -11.64
N GLY A 396 10.77 14.21 -10.81
CA GLY A 396 9.84 13.22 -10.28
C GLY A 396 10.36 12.41 -9.09
N ARG A 397 11.62 12.61 -8.68
CA ARG A 397 12.20 11.98 -7.49
C ARG A 397 12.04 12.91 -6.29
N GLN A 398 11.64 12.36 -5.15
CA GLN A 398 11.44 13.08 -3.89
C GLN A 398 12.14 12.32 -2.76
N TRP A 399 12.53 13.02 -1.69
CA TRP A 399 13.05 12.37 -0.49
C TRP A 399 11.90 11.90 0.40
N SER A 400 12.03 10.72 0.98
CA SER A 400 11.03 10.12 1.85
C SER A 400 11.03 10.73 3.27
N ASP A 401 10.08 10.27 4.10
CA ASP A 401 10.09 10.50 5.55
C ASP A 401 9.96 11.99 5.93
N GLY A 402 9.17 12.74 5.15
CA GLY A 402 8.89 14.17 5.40
C GLY A 402 10.03 15.13 5.03
N LEU A 403 11.19 14.63 4.60
CA LEU A 403 12.35 15.48 4.27
C LEU A 403 12.07 16.40 3.08
N HIS A 404 11.38 15.91 2.04
CA HIS A 404 11.08 16.75 0.87
C HIS A 404 10.20 17.94 1.23
N GLN A 405 9.17 17.69 2.05
CA GLN A 405 8.28 18.72 2.59
C GLN A 405 9.03 19.69 3.52
N ALA A 406 9.99 19.20 4.30
CA ALA A 406 10.86 20.04 5.12
C ALA A 406 11.77 20.95 4.27
N VAL A 407 12.32 20.45 3.16
CA VAL A 407 13.10 21.27 2.20
C VAL A 407 12.20 22.27 1.46
N GLU A 408 10.99 21.87 1.07
CA GLU A 408 9.98 22.79 0.51
C GLU A 408 9.62 23.91 1.51
N ALA A 409 9.46 23.57 2.79
CA ALA A 409 9.24 24.55 3.86
C ALA A 409 10.44 25.49 4.05
N LYS A 410 11.66 24.95 4.07
CA LYS A 410 12.92 25.71 4.17
C LYS A 410 13.06 26.77 3.08
N GLU A 411 12.76 26.40 1.83
CA GLU A 411 12.90 27.27 0.67
C GLU A 411 11.66 28.17 0.44
N GLY A 412 10.62 28.06 1.27
CA GLY A 412 9.39 28.82 1.13
C GLY A 412 8.57 28.45 -0.13
N VAL A 413 8.79 27.24 -0.65
CA VAL A 413 8.11 26.70 -1.83
C VAL A 413 6.71 26.20 -1.43
N THR A 414 5.82 26.07 -2.41
CA THR A 414 4.51 25.44 -2.16
C THR A 414 4.70 23.98 -1.80
N ILE A 415 4.52 23.67 -0.52
CA ILE A 415 4.60 22.31 0.00
C ILE A 415 3.44 21.53 -0.60
N LYS A 416 3.75 20.47 -1.35
CA LYS A 416 2.70 19.65 -1.95
C LYS A 416 2.11 18.71 -0.92
N GLU A 417 0.78 18.65 -0.88
CA GLU A 417 0.09 17.53 -0.25
C GLU A 417 0.31 16.30 -1.12
N GLU A 418 1.18 15.40 -0.66
CA GLU A 418 1.34 14.10 -1.29
C GLU A 418 0.18 13.20 -0.87
N THR A 419 -0.44 12.56 -1.86
CA THR A 419 -1.32 11.43 -1.63
C THR A 419 -0.48 10.17 -1.61
N GLN A 420 -0.66 9.36 -0.58
CA GLN A 420 0.02 8.08 -0.43
C GLN A 420 -1.00 6.95 -0.29
N THR A 421 -0.58 5.74 -0.65
CA THR A 421 -1.37 4.52 -0.44
C THR A 421 -1.47 4.22 1.06
N LEU A 422 -2.69 4.26 1.60
CA LEU A 422 -2.97 3.88 2.99
C LEU A 422 -3.33 2.39 3.11
N ALA A 423 -4.02 1.86 2.11
CA ALA A 423 -4.37 0.46 2.04
C ALA A 423 -4.58 0.07 0.58
N THR A 424 -4.25 -1.17 0.22
CA THR A 424 -4.43 -1.68 -1.13
C THR A 424 -4.74 -3.17 -1.10
N ILE A 425 -5.54 -3.70 -2.01
CA ILE A 425 -5.68 -5.14 -2.21
C ILE A 425 -6.13 -5.42 -3.63
N THR A 426 -5.60 -6.47 -4.25
CA THR A 426 -6.13 -6.95 -5.53
C THR A 426 -7.44 -7.70 -5.33
N LEU A 427 -8.38 -7.61 -6.30
CA LEU A 427 -9.61 -8.40 -6.24
C LEU A 427 -9.32 -9.90 -6.11
N GLN A 428 -8.26 -10.36 -6.79
CA GLN A 428 -7.73 -11.72 -6.70
C GLN A 428 -7.50 -12.14 -5.25
N ASN A 429 -6.66 -11.38 -4.52
CA ASN A 429 -6.31 -11.73 -3.15
C ASN A 429 -7.45 -11.47 -2.18
N PHE A 430 -8.31 -10.47 -2.43
CA PHE A 430 -9.53 -10.25 -1.65
C PHE A 430 -10.46 -11.47 -1.67
N PHE A 431 -10.78 -12.00 -2.86
CA PHE A 431 -11.67 -13.17 -2.95
C PHE A 431 -11.05 -14.46 -2.43
N LYS A 432 -9.71 -14.57 -2.39
CA LYS A 432 -9.00 -15.67 -1.71
C LYS A 432 -9.13 -15.64 -0.18
N LEU A 433 -9.61 -14.55 0.41
CA LEU A 433 -9.85 -14.47 1.87
C LEU A 433 -11.12 -15.21 2.30
N TYR A 434 -12.04 -15.50 1.38
CA TYR A 434 -13.24 -16.27 1.68
C TYR A 434 -12.90 -17.75 1.85
N ASP A 435 -13.55 -18.43 2.80
CA ASP A 435 -13.37 -19.89 2.96
C ASP A 435 -13.74 -20.64 1.68
N GLN A 436 -14.78 -20.16 0.98
CA GLN A 436 -15.21 -20.71 -0.31
C GLN A 436 -15.85 -19.64 -1.18
N ILE A 437 -15.56 -19.67 -2.48
CA ILE A 437 -16.21 -18.82 -3.48
C ILE A 437 -16.83 -19.67 -4.59
N SER A 438 -17.85 -19.12 -5.22
CA SER A 438 -18.50 -19.67 -6.41
C SER A 438 -18.89 -18.53 -7.35
N GLY A 439 -19.26 -18.84 -8.57
CA GLY A 439 -19.66 -17.79 -9.50
C GLY A 439 -20.59 -18.26 -10.59
N MET A 440 -21.24 -17.31 -11.25
CA MET A 440 -22.11 -17.60 -12.39
C MET A 440 -21.89 -16.57 -13.49
N THR A 441 -21.97 -17.01 -14.74
CA THR A 441 -21.86 -16.12 -15.91
C THR A 441 -22.38 -16.84 -17.15
N GLY A 442 -22.57 -16.12 -18.25
CA GLY A 442 -22.84 -16.73 -19.56
C GLY A 442 -21.60 -17.17 -20.33
N THR A 443 -20.40 -16.78 -19.90
CA THR A 443 -19.19 -16.87 -20.74
C THR A 443 -17.91 -17.16 -19.94
N ALA A 444 -17.84 -18.24 -19.16
CA ALA A 444 -16.67 -18.57 -18.33
C ALA A 444 -15.69 -19.56 -18.96
N ALA A 445 -16.15 -20.42 -19.88
CA ALA A 445 -15.39 -21.57 -20.36
C ALA A 445 -14.11 -21.16 -21.09
N THR A 446 -14.12 -20.00 -21.75
CA THR A 446 -12.95 -19.41 -22.42
C THR A 446 -11.81 -19.13 -21.45
N GLU A 447 -12.12 -18.74 -20.20
CA GLU A 447 -11.16 -18.38 -19.15
C GLU A 447 -11.04 -19.47 -18.06
N SER A 448 -11.54 -20.68 -18.33
CA SER A 448 -11.55 -21.78 -17.35
C SER A 448 -10.16 -22.11 -16.78
N GLU A 449 -9.10 -21.96 -17.59
CA GLU A 449 -7.73 -22.14 -17.15
C GLU A 449 -7.27 -21.05 -16.18
N GLU A 450 -7.64 -19.79 -16.42
CA GLU A 450 -7.34 -18.66 -15.52
C GLU A 450 -8.07 -18.84 -14.18
N PHE A 451 -9.37 -19.15 -14.21
CA PHE A 451 -10.16 -19.41 -13.00
C PHE A 451 -9.57 -20.55 -12.15
N MET A 452 -9.14 -21.64 -12.77
CA MET A 452 -8.52 -22.75 -12.06
C MET A 452 -7.13 -22.40 -11.53
N LYS A 453 -6.31 -21.66 -12.29
CA LYS A 453 -4.95 -21.30 -11.86
C LYS A 453 -4.97 -20.35 -10.66
N ILE A 454 -5.75 -19.26 -10.74
CA ILE A 454 -5.75 -18.17 -9.77
C ILE A 454 -6.67 -18.47 -8.57
N TYR A 455 -7.90 -18.90 -8.84
CA TYR A 455 -8.97 -18.99 -7.83
C TYR A 455 -9.34 -20.43 -7.44
N LYS A 456 -8.75 -21.43 -8.10
CA LYS A 456 -9.13 -22.86 -7.95
C LYS A 456 -10.60 -23.14 -8.26
N LEU A 457 -11.18 -22.35 -9.16
CA LEU A 457 -12.57 -22.48 -9.59
C LEU A 457 -12.69 -23.31 -10.87
N ASP A 458 -13.46 -24.40 -10.79
CA ASP A 458 -13.80 -25.25 -11.93
C ASP A 458 -15.05 -24.70 -12.65
N VAL A 459 -15.02 -24.64 -13.98
CA VAL A 459 -16.16 -24.17 -14.78
C VAL A 459 -17.02 -25.35 -15.22
N VAL A 460 -18.32 -25.28 -14.94
CA VAL A 460 -19.32 -26.27 -15.40
C VAL A 460 -20.26 -25.59 -16.38
N VAL A 461 -20.27 -26.06 -17.62
CA VAL A 461 -21.16 -25.57 -18.68
C VAL A 461 -22.49 -26.29 -18.59
N ILE A 462 -23.53 -25.53 -18.28
CA ILE A 462 -24.89 -26.03 -18.05
C ILE A 462 -25.67 -25.92 -19.36
N PRO A 463 -26.41 -26.97 -19.77
CA PRO A 463 -27.24 -26.91 -20.96
C PRO A 463 -28.36 -25.87 -20.81
N THR A 464 -28.77 -25.27 -21.93
CA THR A 464 -29.92 -24.36 -21.94
C THR A 464 -31.23 -25.12 -21.70
N ASN A 465 -32.22 -24.46 -21.10
CA ASN A 465 -33.53 -25.07 -20.86
C ASN A 465 -34.23 -25.42 -22.19
N LYS A 466 -34.10 -24.53 -23.18
CA LYS A 466 -34.55 -24.71 -24.56
C LYS A 466 -33.38 -24.55 -25.53
N PRO A 467 -33.33 -25.29 -26.65
CA PRO A 467 -32.26 -25.15 -27.64
C PRO A 467 -32.20 -23.73 -28.21
N CYS A 468 -30.99 -23.16 -28.31
CA CYS A 468 -30.77 -21.87 -28.96
C CYS A 468 -30.91 -22.02 -30.48
N VAL A 469 -31.80 -21.22 -31.10
CA VAL A 469 -32.05 -21.21 -32.56
C VAL A 469 -31.63 -19.88 -33.21
N ARG A 470 -30.83 -19.07 -32.51
CA ARG A 470 -30.32 -17.78 -33.02
C ARG A 470 -29.46 -17.98 -34.26
N ASN A 471 -29.68 -17.14 -35.27
CA ASN A 471 -28.87 -17.11 -36.48
C ASN A 471 -27.67 -16.16 -36.33
N ASP A 472 -26.49 -16.71 -36.02
CA ASP A 472 -25.23 -15.95 -35.97
C ASP A 472 -24.60 -15.86 -37.37
N MET A 473 -24.66 -14.67 -37.97
CA MET A 473 -24.19 -14.38 -39.33
C MET A 473 -22.68 -14.14 -39.37
N ASP A 474 -22.07 -14.38 -40.53
CA ASP A 474 -20.66 -14.06 -40.77
C ASP A 474 -20.42 -12.54 -40.69
N ASP A 475 -19.22 -12.16 -40.23
CA ASP A 475 -18.81 -10.75 -40.12
C ASP A 475 -18.77 -10.06 -41.49
N VAL A 476 -19.20 -8.80 -41.54
CA VAL A 476 -19.15 -7.93 -42.72
C VAL A 476 -17.96 -6.99 -42.58
N ILE A 477 -16.98 -7.10 -43.49
CA ILE A 477 -15.75 -6.31 -43.40
C ILE A 477 -15.71 -5.28 -44.53
N TYR A 478 -15.45 -4.03 -44.17
CA TYR A 478 -15.33 -2.88 -45.06
C TYR A 478 -13.89 -2.37 -45.13
N LYS A 479 -13.58 -1.58 -46.16
CA LYS A 479 -12.25 -1.02 -46.32
C LYS A 479 -12.01 0.12 -45.34
N THR A 480 -12.97 1.03 -45.24
CA THR A 480 -12.86 2.25 -44.43
C THR A 480 -13.91 2.33 -43.33
N MET A 481 -13.62 3.11 -42.30
CA MET A 481 -14.60 3.43 -41.25
C MET A 481 -15.87 4.07 -41.80
N ARG A 482 -15.77 4.95 -42.80
CA ARG A 482 -16.93 5.63 -43.39
C ARG A 482 -17.92 4.65 -44.02
N GLU A 483 -17.43 3.75 -44.87
CA GLU A 483 -18.26 2.73 -45.52
C GLU A 483 -18.95 1.82 -44.50
N LYS A 484 -18.21 1.40 -43.47
CA LYS A 484 -18.73 0.59 -42.37
C LYS A 484 -19.90 1.29 -41.69
N PHE A 485 -19.72 2.54 -41.29
CA PHE A 485 -20.77 3.32 -40.60
C PHE A 485 -21.99 3.57 -41.48
N ASP A 486 -21.78 3.86 -42.76
CA ASP A 486 -22.86 4.03 -43.73
C ASP A 486 -23.71 2.75 -43.85
N ALA A 487 -23.05 1.59 -43.98
CA ALA A 487 -23.72 0.30 -44.04
C ALA A 487 -24.46 -0.06 -42.75
N ILE A 488 -23.88 0.22 -41.58
CA ILE A 488 -24.54 -0.01 -40.28
C ILE A 488 -25.84 0.81 -40.19
N VAL A 489 -25.81 2.08 -40.59
CA VAL A 489 -26.98 2.97 -40.54
C VAL A 489 -28.08 2.50 -41.50
N GLU A 490 -27.72 2.01 -42.68
CA GLU A 490 -28.66 1.42 -43.63
C GLU A 490 -29.27 0.12 -43.10
N GLU A 491 -28.45 -0.77 -42.54
CA GLU A 491 -28.89 -2.03 -41.93
C GLU A 491 -29.89 -1.81 -40.80
N ILE A 492 -29.59 -0.89 -39.87
CA ILE A 492 -30.48 -0.55 -38.75
C ILE A 492 -31.84 -0.06 -39.26
N ASN A 493 -31.84 0.86 -40.22
CA ASN A 493 -33.08 1.39 -40.77
C ASN A 493 -33.88 0.32 -41.51
N ARG A 494 -33.22 -0.56 -42.29
CA ARG A 494 -33.90 -1.67 -42.99
C ARG A 494 -34.59 -2.60 -41.99
N VAL A 495 -33.85 -3.10 -41.00
CA VAL A 495 -34.37 -4.07 -40.02
C VAL A 495 -35.46 -3.45 -39.14
N SER A 496 -35.27 -2.20 -38.68
CA SER A 496 -36.29 -1.50 -37.90
C SER A 496 -37.56 -1.21 -38.71
N ALA A 497 -37.44 -0.87 -40.00
CA ALA A 497 -38.59 -0.63 -40.88
C ALA A 497 -39.42 -1.90 -41.18
N GLU A 498 -38.82 -3.08 -41.08
CA GLU A 498 -39.53 -4.37 -41.11
C GLU A 498 -40.28 -4.67 -39.78
N GLY A 499 -40.19 -3.77 -38.80
CA GLY A 499 -40.77 -3.92 -37.48
C GLY A 499 -39.90 -4.72 -36.51
N ARG A 500 -38.70 -5.17 -36.91
CA ARG A 500 -37.83 -5.97 -36.04
C ARG A 500 -36.99 -5.07 -35.12
N PRO A 501 -36.95 -5.34 -33.81
CA PRO A 501 -36.11 -4.55 -32.90
C PRO A 501 -34.62 -4.82 -33.13
N VAL A 502 -33.80 -3.80 -32.90
CA VAL A 502 -32.34 -3.83 -33.12
C VAL A 502 -31.62 -3.36 -31.87
N LEU A 503 -30.69 -4.18 -31.37
CA LEU A 503 -29.72 -3.78 -30.35
C LEU A 503 -28.34 -3.63 -30.99
N VAL A 504 -27.80 -2.43 -30.95
CA VAL A 504 -26.50 -2.08 -31.52
C VAL A 504 -25.45 -1.99 -30.41
N GLY A 505 -24.42 -2.81 -30.46
CA GLY A 505 -23.27 -2.73 -29.55
C GLY A 505 -22.12 -1.95 -30.17
N THR A 506 -21.66 -0.92 -29.47
CA THR A 506 -20.48 -0.12 -29.82
C THR A 506 -19.42 -0.23 -28.72
N ILE A 507 -18.17 0.20 -28.95
CA ILE A 507 -17.11 0.10 -27.94
C ILE A 507 -16.84 1.42 -27.17
N SER A 508 -17.35 2.55 -27.66
CA SER A 508 -17.12 3.87 -27.04
C SER A 508 -18.36 4.77 -27.11
N ILE A 509 -18.45 5.70 -26.16
CA ILE A 509 -19.56 6.68 -26.08
C ILE A 509 -19.57 7.55 -27.33
N GLU A 510 -18.39 7.99 -27.78
CA GLU A 510 -18.23 8.78 -29.01
C GLU A 510 -18.84 8.07 -30.23
N LYS A 511 -18.56 6.78 -30.42
CA LYS A 511 -19.12 5.99 -31.54
C LYS A 511 -20.64 5.82 -31.41
N SER A 512 -21.16 5.66 -30.19
CA SER A 512 -22.60 5.64 -29.93
C SER A 512 -23.27 6.96 -30.33
N GLU A 513 -22.70 8.09 -29.96
CA GLU A 513 -23.22 9.43 -30.28
C GLU A 513 -23.14 9.74 -31.78
N LEU A 514 -22.03 9.39 -32.43
CA LEU A 514 -21.88 9.53 -33.88
C LEU A 514 -22.95 8.72 -34.63
N LEU A 515 -23.19 7.47 -34.21
CA LEU A 515 -24.22 6.63 -34.82
C LEU A 515 -25.63 7.19 -34.57
N SER A 516 -25.91 7.63 -33.34
CA SER A 516 -27.17 8.27 -32.95
C SER A 516 -27.50 9.50 -33.81
N ASN A 517 -26.50 10.38 -34.00
CA ASN A 517 -26.62 11.56 -34.85
C ASN A 517 -26.87 11.19 -36.31
N ALA A 518 -26.20 10.16 -36.83
CA ALA A 518 -26.38 9.69 -38.21
C ALA A 518 -27.79 9.12 -38.45
N LEU A 519 -28.32 8.30 -37.53
CA LEU A 519 -29.67 7.74 -37.60
C LEU A 519 -30.75 8.84 -37.57
N THR A 520 -30.59 9.82 -36.67
CA THR A 520 -31.49 10.97 -36.58
C THR A 520 -31.46 11.80 -37.86
N LYS A 521 -30.27 12.16 -38.34
CA LYS A 521 -30.11 13.10 -39.46
C LYS A 521 -30.56 12.50 -40.80
N ARG A 522 -30.30 11.21 -41.04
CA ARG A 522 -30.61 10.57 -42.33
C ARG A 522 -32.05 10.09 -42.42
N TYR A 523 -32.58 9.51 -41.35
CA TYR A 523 -33.87 8.82 -41.39
C TYR A 523 -34.89 9.32 -40.35
N GLY A 524 -34.50 10.22 -39.44
CA GLY A 524 -35.39 10.68 -38.36
C GLY A 524 -35.81 9.53 -37.43
N LEU A 525 -34.97 8.50 -37.30
CA LEU A 525 -35.32 7.24 -36.64
C LEU A 525 -35.24 7.39 -35.12
N ASP A 526 -36.32 7.05 -34.42
CA ASP A 526 -36.37 7.09 -32.96
C ASP A 526 -35.55 5.94 -32.35
N HIS A 527 -34.64 6.26 -31.43
CA HIS A 527 -33.74 5.30 -30.81
C HIS A 527 -33.30 5.78 -29.42
N GLU A 528 -32.79 4.85 -28.62
CA GLU A 528 -32.27 5.11 -27.28
C GLU A 528 -30.77 4.81 -27.19
N VAL A 529 -30.01 5.59 -26.43
CA VAL A 529 -28.57 5.41 -26.22
C VAL A 529 -28.28 5.11 -24.75
N LEU A 530 -27.53 4.04 -24.49
CA LEU A 530 -27.13 3.58 -23.17
C LEU A 530 -25.62 3.75 -23.01
N ASN A 531 -25.19 4.52 -22.02
CA ASN A 531 -23.79 4.91 -21.84
C ASN A 531 -23.19 4.47 -20.48
N ALA A 532 -23.86 3.56 -19.77
CA ALA A 532 -23.49 3.01 -18.48
C ALA A 532 -23.38 4.04 -17.33
N LYS A 533 -24.08 5.19 -17.43
CA LYS A 533 -24.11 6.21 -16.37
C LYS A 533 -25.32 6.12 -15.45
N GLN A 534 -26.47 5.70 -15.95
CA GLN A 534 -27.73 5.68 -15.20
C GLN A 534 -28.39 4.29 -15.24
N HIS A 535 -27.85 3.34 -14.48
CA HIS A 535 -28.25 1.94 -14.55
C HIS A 535 -29.75 1.69 -14.38
N ALA A 536 -30.42 2.41 -13.46
CA ALA A 536 -31.86 2.27 -13.26
C ALA A 536 -32.69 2.71 -14.48
N ARG A 537 -32.33 3.84 -15.10
CA ARG A 537 -32.99 4.33 -16.33
C ARG A 537 -32.69 3.41 -17.51
N GLU A 538 -31.44 2.97 -17.63
CA GLU A 538 -31.02 2.05 -18.69
C GLU A 538 -31.76 0.71 -18.61
N ALA A 539 -31.97 0.17 -17.40
CA ALA A 539 -32.74 -1.06 -17.22
C ALA A 539 -34.18 -0.92 -17.75
N VAL A 540 -34.84 0.22 -17.52
CA VAL A 540 -36.19 0.49 -18.06
C VAL A 540 -36.18 0.54 -19.59
N ILE A 541 -35.15 1.12 -20.19
CA ILE A 541 -34.99 1.17 -21.65
C ILE A 541 -34.75 -0.24 -22.21
N VAL A 542 -33.81 -0.99 -21.64
CA VAL A 542 -33.46 -2.34 -22.09
C VAL A 542 -34.64 -3.30 -22.00
N ALA A 543 -35.47 -3.21 -20.95
CA ALA A 543 -36.67 -4.03 -20.82
C ALA A 543 -37.67 -3.82 -21.98
N LYS A 544 -37.62 -2.66 -22.65
CA LYS A 544 -38.44 -2.32 -23.82
C LYS A 544 -37.71 -2.48 -25.15
N ALA A 545 -36.42 -2.80 -25.15
CA ALA A 545 -35.61 -2.87 -26.37
C ALA A 545 -36.11 -3.94 -27.36
N GLY A 546 -36.75 -5.01 -26.88
CA GLY A 546 -37.32 -6.08 -27.70
C GLY A 546 -38.72 -5.81 -28.25
N GLN A 547 -39.22 -4.57 -28.16
CA GLN A 547 -40.59 -4.20 -28.55
C GLN A 547 -40.64 -3.40 -29.87
N GLN A 548 -41.86 -3.06 -30.29
CA GLN A 548 -42.15 -2.22 -31.45
C GLN A 548 -42.78 -0.90 -31.00
N HIS A 549 -42.63 0.17 -31.78
CA HIS A 549 -43.29 1.45 -31.58
C HIS A 549 -43.92 1.96 -32.88
N GLN A 550 -44.81 2.96 -32.78
CA GLN A 550 -45.26 3.69 -33.96
C GLN A 550 -44.27 4.81 -34.26
N GLY A 551 -43.67 4.77 -35.45
CA GLY A 551 -42.79 5.82 -35.93
C GLY A 551 -43.54 7.11 -36.23
N ARG A 552 -42.80 8.21 -36.41
CA ARG A 552 -43.35 9.52 -36.79
C ARG A 552 -44.11 9.53 -38.12
N ASP A 553 -43.84 8.53 -38.97
CA ASP A 553 -44.51 8.27 -40.23
C ASP A 553 -45.79 7.41 -40.08
N GLY A 554 -46.19 7.09 -38.85
CA GLY A 554 -47.36 6.26 -38.51
C GLY A 554 -47.16 4.77 -38.76
N LYS A 555 -45.97 4.33 -39.21
CA LYS A 555 -45.67 2.92 -39.48
C LYS A 555 -45.16 2.23 -38.21
N THR A 556 -45.42 0.93 -38.10
CA THR A 556 -44.84 0.12 -37.02
C THR A 556 -43.36 -0.09 -37.29
N ARG A 557 -42.52 0.27 -36.33
CA ARG A 557 -41.06 0.11 -36.38
C ARG A 557 -40.58 -0.68 -35.17
N GLY A 558 -39.51 -1.44 -35.35
CA GLY A 558 -38.82 -2.07 -34.24
C GLY A 558 -38.03 -1.06 -33.43
N ASN A 559 -38.01 -1.21 -32.10
CA ASN A 559 -37.22 -0.34 -31.24
C ASN A 559 -35.73 -0.49 -31.57
N VAL A 560 -35.03 0.64 -31.63
CA VAL A 560 -33.58 0.68 -31.83
C VAL A 560 -32.92 1.14 -30.55
N THR A 561 -31.99 0.34 -30.04
CA THR A 561 -31.24 0.64 -28.82
C THR A 561 -29.76 0.55 -29.11
N ILE A 562 -29.00 1.58 -28.78
CA ILE A 562 -27.54 1.65 -28.93
C ILE A 562 -26.94 1.50 -27.54
N ALA A 563 -26.10 0.49 -27.34
CA ALA A 563 -25.41 0.23 -26.09
C ALA A 563 -23.90 0.45 -26.28
N THR A 564 -23.32 1.32 -25.46
CA THR A 564 -21.87 1.42 -25.34
C THR A 564 -21.35 0.25 -24.49
N ASN A 565 -20.37 -0.49 -25.02
CA ASN A 565 -19.85 -1.75 -24.52
C ASN A 565 -20.99 -2.75 -24.24
N MET A 566 -21.38 -2.83 -22.97
CA MET A 566 -22.43 -3.74 -22.48
C MET A 566 -23.40 -3.02 -21.52
N ALA A 567 -23.64 -1.72 -21.74
CA ALA A 567 -24.61 -0.94 -20.97
C ALA A 567 -25.98 -1.64 -20.89
N GLY A 568 -26.65 -1.51 -19.74
CA GLY A 568 -27.85 -2.29 -19.43
C GLY A 568 -27.61 -3.80 -19.22
N ARG A 569 -26.45 -4.16 -18.66
CA ARG A 569 -26.18 -5.51 -18.14
C ARG A 569 -27.09 -5.91 -16.99
N GLY A 570 -27.31 -7.21 -16.83
CA GLY A 570 -28.16 -7.77 -15.77
C GLY A 570 -29.67 -7.57 -16.01
N THR A 571 -30.08 -6.95 -17.11
CA THR A 571 -31.50 -6.77 -17.48
C THR A 571 -31.87 -7.65 -18.67
N ASP A 572 -33.01 -8.33 -18.56
CA ASP A 572 -33.53 -9.22 -19.60
C ASP A 572 -34.25 -8.45 -20.70
N ILE A 573 -34.08 -8.85 -21.97
CA ILE A 573 -34.78 -8.26 -23.11
C ILE A 573 -35.86 -9.23 -23.54
N LYS A 574 -37.11 -8.88 -23.23
CA LYS A 574 -38.27 -9.68 -23.62
C LYS A 574 -38.78 -9.23 -24.99
N LEU A 575 -39.05 -10.20 -25.86
CA LEU A 575 -39.65 -9.92 -27.16
C LEU A 575 -41.11 -9.48 -26.99
N GLY A 576 -41.50 -8.42 -27.68
CA GLY A 576 -42.88 -7.99 -27.74
C GLY A 576 -43.78 -8.97 -28.51
N PRO A 577 -45.11 -8.84 -28.41
CA PRO A 577 -46.04 -9.63 -29.20
C PRO A 577 -45.73 -9.52 -30.71
N GLY A 578 -45.74 -10.65 -31.42
CA GLY A 578 -45.49 -10.70 -32.88
C GLY A 578 -44.02 -10.60 -33.30
N VAL A 579 -43.11 -10.17 -32.41
CA VAL A 579 -41.70 -9.96 -32.75
C VAL A 579 -40.97 -11.27 -33.06
N ALA A 580 -41.33 -12.36 -32.39
CA ALA A 580 -40.72 -13.67 -32.63
C ALA A 580 -40.99 -14.19 -34.05
N GLU A 581 -42.19 -13.96 -34.61
CA GLU A 581 -42.59 -14.45 -35.94
C GLU A 581 -41.86 -13.72 -37.07
N ILE A 582 -41.52 -12.44 -36.86
CA ILE A 582 -40.75 -11.63 -37.81
C ILE A 582 -39.24 -11.81 -37.65
N GLY A 583 -38.77 -12.83 -36.92
CA GLY A 583 -37.35 -13.18 -36.79
C GLY A 583 -36.67 -12.69 -35.51
N GLY A 584 -37.42 -12.13 -34.56
CA GLY A 584 -36.92 -11.76 -33.23
C GLY A 584 -35.94 -10.59 -33.21
N LEU A 585 -35.26 -10.42 -32.07
CA LEU A 585 -34.27 -9.36 -31.85
C LEU A 585 -33.05 -9.55 -32.76
N HIS A 586 -32.64 -8.47 -33.43
CA HIS A 586 -31.43 -8.41 -34.21
C HIS A 586 -30.31 -7.72 -33.42
N ILE A 587 -29.18 -8.40 -33.26
CA ILE A 587 -27.98 -7.88 -32.61
C ILE A 587 -27.00 -7.41 -33.68
N LEU A 588 -26.56 -6.16 -33.60
CA LEU A 588 -25.57 -5.58 -34.49
C LEU A 588 -24.34 -5.14 -33.68
N GLY A 589 -23.18 -5.76 -33.91
CA GLY A 589 -21.91 -5.29 -33.38
C GLY A 589 -21.25 -4.34 -34.36
N THR A 590 -20.92 -3.10 -33.95
CA THR A 590 -20.27 -2.15 -34.85
C THR A 590 -18.78 -2.40 -35.01
N GLU A 591 -18.21 -3.18 -34.07
CA GLU A 591 -16.80 -3.60 -33.96
C GLU A 591 -16.69 -4.89 -33.15
N ARG A 592 -15.52 -5.52 -33.19
CA ARG A 592 -15.16 -6.64 -32.32
C ARG A 592 -14.47 -6.12 -31.06
N HIS A 593 -14.85 -6.66 -29.91
CA HIS A 593 -14.15 -6.33 -28.66
C HIS A 593 -12.80 -7.04 -28.59
N GLU A 594 -11.94 -6.61 -27.66
CA GLU A 594 -10.66 -7.26 -27.38
C GLU A 594 -10.81 -8.74 -27.02
N ALA A 595 -11.91 -9.08 -26.33
CA ALA A 595 -12.19 -10.42 -25.84
C ALA A 595 -13.42 -11.03 -26.54
N ARG A 596 -13.30 -12.28 -26.98
CA ARG A 596 -14.37 -13.01 -27.69
C ARG A 596 -15.60 -13.20 -26.80
N ARG A 597 -15.39 -13.34 -25.50
CA ARG A 597 -16.50 -13.50 -24.54
C ARG A 597 -17.43 -12.29 -24.53
N ILE A 598 -16.92 -11.07 -24.63
CA ILE A 598 -17.74 -9.84 -24.63
C ILE A 598 -18.62 -9.82 -25.88
N ASP A 599 -18.07 -10.16 -27.05
CA ASP A 599 -18.87 -10.33 -28.26
C ASP A 599 -19.98 -11.38 -28.07
N ASN A 600 -19.68 -12.51 -27.43
CA ASN A 600 -20.65 -13.56 -27.17
C ASN A 600 -21.73 -13.12 -26.17
N GLN A 601 -21.39 -12.29 -25.17
CA GLN A 601 -22.38 -11.70 -24.27
C GLN A 601 -23.33 -10.76 -25.02
N LEU A 602 -22.81 -9.96 -25.96
CA LEU A 602 -23.63 -9.11 -26.82
C LEU A 602 -24.57 -9.96 -27.68
N ARG A 603 -24.07 -11.02 -28.35
CA ARG A 603 -24.90 -11.96 -29.09
C ARG A 603 -25.97 -12.60 -28.21
N GLY A 604 -25.61 -13.00 -26.99
CA GLY A 604 -26.48 -13.60 -25.96
C GLY A 604 -27.63 -12.71 -25.48
N ARG A 605 -27.74 -11.48 -25.99
CA ARG A 605 -28.92 -10.62 -25.80
C ARG A 605 -30.12 -11.08 -26.64
N ALA A 606 -29.90 -11.80 -27.73
CA ALA A 606 -30.94 -12.43 -28.54
C ALA A 606 -30.95 -13.96 -28.43
N GLY A 607 -32.07 -14.58 -28.81
CA GLY A 607 -32.23 -16.04 -28.84
C GLY A 607 -32.39 -16.70 -27.47
N ARG A 608 -32.93 -15.97 -26.49
CA ARG A 608 -33.10 -16.43 -25.11
C ARG A 608 -34.24 -17.43 -25.01
N GLN A 609 -34.10 -18.47 -24.18
CA GLN A 609 -35.12 -19.52 -24.02
C GLN A 609 -35.65 -20.08 -25.35
N GLY A 610 -34.79 -20.18 -26.37
CA GLY A 610 -35.16 -20.70 -27.70
C GLY A 610 -35.93 -19.73 -28.59
N ASP A 611 -35.96 -18.43 -28.25
CA ASP A 611 -36.53 -17.40 -29.10
C ASP A 611 -35.80 -17.28 -30.45
N ALA A 612 -36.52 -16.80 -31.47
CA ALA A 612 -35.89 -16.40 -32.73
C ALA A 612 -35.00 -15.16 -32.51
N GLY A 613 -33.96 -15.03 -33.31
CA GLY A 613 -33.08 -13.86 -33.29
C GLY A 613 -31.92 -14.02 -34.27
N SER A 614 -31.21 -12.93 -34.52
CA SER A 614 -29.98 -12.96 -35.31
C SER A 614 -28.90 -12.07 -34.75
N SER A 615 -27.64 -12.36 -35.07
CA SER A 615 -26.51 -11.47 -34.76
C SER A 615 -25.59 -11.28 -35.95
N GLN A 616 -25.04 -10.08 -36.12
CA GLN A 616 -24.06 -9.77 -37.16
C GLN A 616 -23.08 -8.69 -36.68
N PHE A 617 -21.81 -8.81 -37.07
CA PHE A 617 -20.78 -7.82 -36.75
C PHE A 617 -20.29 -7.14 -38.01
N PHE A 618 -20.06 -5.83 -37.92
CA PHE A 618 -19.54 -4.97 -38.96
C PHE A 618 -18.14 -4.51 -38.56
N LEU A 619 -17.17 -4.59 -39.47
CA LEU A 619 -15.76 -4.31 -39.19
C LEU A 619 -15.12 -3.52 -40.32
N CYS A 620 -14.00 -2.83 -40.05
CA CYS A 620 -13.15 -2.28 -41.09
C CYS A 620 -11.66 -2.34 -40.72
N PHE A 621 -10.77 -2.15 -41.69
CA PHE A 621 -9.31 -2.18 -41.43
C PHE A 621 -8.83 -1.02 -40.53
N ASP A 622 -9.64 0.03 -40.38
CA ASP A 622 -9.33 1.16 -39.49
C ASP A 622 -9.60 0.84 -38.01
N ASP A 623 -10.32 -0.25 -37.69
CA ASP A 623 -10.66 -0.62 -36.32
C ASP A 623 -9.40 -0.99 -35.51
N ASP A 624 -9.39 -0.68 -34.21
CA ASP A 624 -8.21 -0.86 -33.35
C ASP A 624 -7.69 -2.30 -33.34
N LEU A 625 -8.59 -3.27 -33.21
CA LEU A 625 -8.25 -4.70 -33.27
C LEU A 625 -7.67 -5.10 -34.65
N MET A 626 -8.18 -4.50 -35.72
CA MET A 626 -7.72 -4.76 -37.07
C MET A 626 -6.35 -4.14 -37.33
N ARG A 627 -6.03 -2.98 -36.76
CA ARG A 627 -4.69 -2.36 -36.84
C ARG A 627 -3.60 -3.22 -36.19
N ILE A 628 -3.93 -3.93 -35.11
CA ILE A 628 -3.00 -4.87 -34.44
C ILE A 628 -2.68 -6.08 -35.35
N PHE A 629 -3.66 -6.51 -36.16
CA PHE A 629 -3.58 -7.73 -36.98
C PHE A 629 -3.12 -7.48 -38.42
N ALA A 630 -3.64 -6.44 -39.06
CA ALA A 630 -3.46 -6.13 -40.48
C ALA A 630 -2.39 -5.05 -40.65
N GLY A 631 -1.12 -5.46 -40.64
CA GLY A 631 -0.02 -4.57 -41.05
C GLY A 631 -0.21 -4.07 -42.49
N GLU A 632 0.49 -3.01 -42.88
CA GLU A 632 0.34 -2.38 -44.20
C GLU A 632 0.39 -3.36 -45.38
N TRP A 633 1.18 -4.43 -45.24
CA TRP A 633 1.32 -5.46 -46.26
C TRP A 633 0.02 -6.25 -46.50
N THR A 634 -0.75 -6.59 -45.45
CA THR A 634 -2.02 -7.31 -45.59
C THR A 634 -3.06 -6.44 -46.30
N VAL A 635 -3.14 -5.16 -45.94
CA VAL A 635 -4.03 -4.19 -46.60
C VAL A 635 -3.62 -3.98 -48.06
N LYS A 636 -2.31 -3.87 -48.35
CA LYS A 636 -1.78 -3.77 -49.73
C LYS A 636 -2.06 -5.03 -50.56
N ALA A 637 -1.85 -6.23 -50.00
CA ALA A 637 -2.11 -7.49 -50.71
C ALA A 637 -3.59 -7.69 -51.03
N LEU A 638 -4.49 -7.24 -50.15
CA LEU A 638 -5.93 -7.29 -50.37
C LEU A 638 -6.40 -6.29 -51.44
N SER A 639 -5.74 -5.13 -51.54
CA SER A 639 -6.01 -4.15 -52.61
C SER A 639 -5.69 -4.65 -54.02
N TRP A 640 -4.75 -5.61 -54.17
CA TRP A 640 -4.42 -6.25 -55.44
C TRP A 640 -5.48 -7.21 -55.97
N ILE A 641 -6.46 -7.58 -55.14
CA ILE A 641 -7.57 -8.48 -55.53
C ILE A 641 -8.66 -7.71 -56.32
N GLY A 642 -8.51 -6.39 -56.53
CA GLY A 642 -9.39 -5.61 -57.41
C GLY A 642 -10.73 -5.25 -56.78
N TRP A 643 -10.72 -4.80 -55.52
CA TRP A 643 -11.92 -4.45 -54.77
C TRP A 643 -12.34 -2.98 -54.98
N GLU A 644 -13.64 -2.79 -55.27
CA GLU A 644 -14.24 -1.46 -55.44
C GLU A 644 -14.70 -0.86 -54.10
N GLU A 645 -14.77 0.47 -54.05
CA GLU A 645 -15.25 1.24 -52.89
C GLU A 645 -16.72 0.89 -52.60
N GLY A 646 -17.05 0.60 -51.33
CA GLY A 646 -18.40 0.22 -50.89
C GLY A 646 -18.78 -1.27 -50.94
N GLN A 647 -17.93 -2.18 -51.44
CA GLN A 647 -18.24 -3.61 -51.47
C GLN A 647 -17.90 -4.34 -50.14
N PRO A 648 -18.85 -5.09 -49.53
CA PRO A 648 -18.58 -5.86 -48.31
C PRO A 648 -17.77 -7.13 -48.57
N ILE A 649 -16.83 -7.44 -47.69
CA ILE A 649 -16.00 -8.65 -47.75
C ILE A 649 -16.54 -9.71 -46.79
N TYR A 650 -16.94 -10.85 -47.36
CA TYR A 650 -17.32 -12.04 -46.60
C TYR A 650 -16.24 -13.12 -46.78
N HIS A 651 -15.26 -13.15 -45.87
CA HIS A 651 -14.15 -14.09 -46.01
C HIS A 651 -13.80 -14.81 -44.70
N LYS A 652 -14.16 -16.10 -44.63
CA LYS A 652 -13.96 -16.97 -43.44
C LYS A 652 -12.52 -17.02 -42.93
N ARG A 653 -11.49 -16.81 -43.77
CA ARG A 653 -10.10 -16.76 -43.28
C ARG A 653 -9.79 -15.46 -42.53
N ILE A 654 -10.45 -14.35 -42.86
CA ILE A 654 -10.28 -13.07 -42.15
C ILE A 654 -10.94 -13.18 -40.77
N SER A 655 -12.16 -13.71 -40.68
CA SER A 655 -12.83 -13.98 -39.39
C SER A 655 -11.99 -14.88 -38.49
N LYS A 656 -11.38 -15.95 -39.02
CA LYS A 656 -10.41 -16.77 -38.26
C LYS A 656 -9.14 -16.02 -37.85
N GLY A 657 -8.71 -15.04 -38.64
CA GLY A 657 -7.59 -14.15 -38.32
C GLY A 657 -7.91 -13.24 -37.14
N ILE A 658 -9.12 -12.66 -37.13
CA ILE A 658 -9.65 -11.83 -36.05
C ILE A 658 -9.74 -12.64 -34.75
N GLU A 659 -10.26 -13.87 -34.80
CA GLU A 659 -10.32 -14.74 -33.61
C GLU A 659 -8.92 -15.00 -33.01
N ARG A 660 -7.88 -15.14 -33.86
CA ARG A 660 -6.49 -15.28 -33.38
C ARG A 660 -5.96 -13.99 -32.76
N ALA A 661 -6.34 -12.83 -33.32
CA ALA A 661 -5.96 -11.53 -32.78
C ALA A 661 -6.59 -11.31 -31.38
N GLN A 662 -7.90 -11.58 -31.23
CA GLN A 662 -8.59 -11.53 -29.93
C GLN A 662 -7.89 -12.43 -28.90
N LYS A 663 -7.59 -13.69 -29.27
CA LYS A 663 -6.87 -14.61 -28.38
C LYS A 663 -5.51 -14.05 -27.93
N LYS A 664 -4.75 -13.41 -28.84
CA LYS A 664 -3.45 -12.81 -28.50
C LYS A 664 -3.59 -11.62 -27.56
N VAL A 665 -4.65 -10.81 -27.72
CA VAL A 665 -4.96 -9.70 -26.79
C VAL A 665 -5.39 -10.24 -25.43
N GLU A 666 -6.23 -11.28 -25.39
CA GLU A 666 -6.60 -11.98 -24.15
C GLU A 666 -5.37 -12.55 -23.43
N GLU A 667 -4.46 -13.23 -24.13
CA GLU A 667 -3.19 -13.73 -23.58
C GLU A 667 -2.33 -12.60 -22.99
N ARG A 668 -2.23 -11.44 -23.67
CA ARG A 668 -1.53 -10.26 -23.16
C ARG A 668 -2.19 -9.72 -21.89
N ASN A 669 -3.51 -9.60 -21.87
CA ASN A 669 -4.27 -9.12 -20.72
C ASN A 669 -4.14 -10.07 -19.52
N PHE A 670 -4.11 -11.38 -19.78
CA PHE A 670 -3.84 -12.40 -18.77
C PHE A 670 -2.45 -12.23 -18.15
N GLU A 671 -1.40 -12.02 -18.95
CA GLU A 671 -0.05 -11.80 -18.42
C GLU A 671 0.06 -10.51 -17.59
N ILE A 672 -0.66 -9.44 -17.95
CA ILE A 672 -0.74 -8.20 -17.14
C ILE A 672 -1.35 -8.51 -15.76
N ARG A 673 -2.50 -9.20 -15.72
CA ARG A 673 -3.16 -9.57 -14.46
C ARG A 673 -2.32 -10.49 -13.60
N LYS A 674 -1.66 -11.47 -14.23
CA LYS A 674 -0.76 -12.41 -13.57
C LYS A 674 0.44 -11.68 -12.96
N SER A 675 1.07 -10.79 -13.71
CA SER A 675 2.18 -9.96 -13.21
C SER A 675 1.72 -9.12 -12.01
N LEU A 676 0.58 -8.45 -12.11
CA LEU A 676 0.00 -7.66 -11.03
C LEU A 676 -0.26 -8.49 -9.75
N LEU A 677 -0.81 -9.70 -9.91
CA LEU A 677 -1.01 -10.64 -8.81
C LEU A 677 0.31 -11.06 -8.16
N GLU A 678 1.35 -11.39 -8.95
CA GLU A 678 2.64 -11.82 -8.43
C GLU A 678 3.34 -10.74 -7.58
N TYR A 679 3.23 -9.47 -7.96
CA TYR A 679 3.71 -8.36 -7.12
C TYR A 679 2.88 -8.22 -5.85
N ASP A 680 1.55 -8.32 -5.95
CA ASP A 680 0.66 -8.24 -4.79
C ASP A 680 0.80 -9.44 -3.84
N GLU A 681 1.26 -10.61 -4.29
CA GLU A 681 1.50 -11.76 -3.41
C GLU A 681 2.54 -11.46 -2.32
N VAL A 682 3.55 -10.63 -2.62
CA VAL A 682 4.54 -10.17 -1.63
C VAL A 682 3.84 -9.28 -0.59
N MET A 683 3.02 -8.34 -1.05
CA MET A 683 2.28 -7.43 -0.17
C MET A 683 1.21 -8.16 0.65
N ASP A 684 0.49 -9.12 0.07
CA ASP A 684 -0.51 -9.95 0.74
C ASP A 684 0.09 -10.75 1.90
N TYR A 685 1.27 -11.34 1.70
CA TYR A 685 1.98 -12.03 2.76
C TYR A 685 2.30 -11.11 3.95
N GLN A 686 2.86 -9.93 3.67
CA GLN A 686 3.20 -8.93 4.70
C GLN A 686 1.95 -8.41 5.42
N ARG A 687 0.89 -8.11 4.64
CA ARG A 687 -0.39 -7.60 5.11
C ARG A 687 -1.09 -8.59 6.05
N LYS A 688 -1.10 -9.88 5.74
CA LYS A 688 -1.69 -10.91 6.61
C LYS A 688 -1.03 -10.95 7.98
N ILE A 689 0.31 -10.89 8.02
CA ILE A 689 1.06 -10.82 9.28
C ILE A 689 0.72 -9.54 10.04
N PHE A 690 0.77 -8.40 9.36
CA PHE A 690 0.51 -7.09 9.97
C PHE A 690 -0.93 -6.98 10.50
N TYR A 691 -1.95 -7.28 9.68
CA TYR A 691 -3.36 -7.21 10.08
C TYR A 691 -3.72 -8.20 11.18
N SER A 692 -3.11 -9.39 11.20
CA SER A 692 -3.29 -10.34 12.30
C SER A 692 -2.79 -9.73 13.62
N ARG A 693 -1.55 -9.22 13.64
CA ARG A 693 -0.97 -8.59 14.84
C ARG A 693 -1.78 -7.37 15.28
N ARG A 694 -2.15 -6.51 14.32
CA ARG A 694 -2.97 -5.32 14.59
C ARG A 694 -4.33 -5.69 15.19
N ARG A 695 -4.98 -6.76 14.71
CA ARG A 695 -6.26 -7.24 15.26
C ARG A 695 -6.12 -7.73 16.71
N ASP A 696 -5.02 -8.41 17.04
CA ASP A 696 -4.73 -8.82 18.42
C ASP A 696 -4.52 -7.61 19.34
N LEU A 697 -3.84 -6.57 18.84
CA LEU A 697 -3.67 -5.28 19.55
C LEU A 697 -5.01 -4.59 19.80
N LEU A 698 -5.88 -4.51 18.78
CA LEU A 698 -7.24 -3.95 18.92
C LEU A 698 -8.08 -4.73 19.93
N ALA A 699 -7.94 -6.06 19.96
CA ALA A 699 -8.60 -6.92 20.93
C ALA A 699 -8.00 -6.79 22.35
N GLY A 700 -6.84 -6.14 22.50
CA GLY A 700 -6.10 -6.02 23.75
C GLY A 700 -5.50 -7.33 24.25
N ARG A 701 -5.26 -8.30 23.36
CA ARG A 701 -4.72 -9.61 23.71
C ARG A 701 -3.20 -9.55 23.84
N ASN A 702 -2.65 -10.05 24.94
CA ASN A 702 -1.21 -10.24 25.17
C ASN A 702 -0.33 -8.98 24.94
N VAL A 703 -0.89 -7.79 25.15
CA VAL A 703 -0.23 -6.51 24.86
C VAL A 703 1.03 -6.33 25.69
N LYS A 704 0.97 -6.67 26.99
CA LYS A 704 2.13 -6.59 27.87
C LYS A 704 3.25 -7.52 27.41
N GLN A 705 2.92 -8.79 27.16
CA GLN A 705 3.89 -9.80 26.75
C GLN A 705 4.57 -9.41 25.44
N LEU A 706 3.84 -8.77 24.53
CA LEU A 706 4.40 -8.21 23.30
C LEU A 706 5.46 -7.14 23.62
N ILE A 707 5.16 -6.18 24.49
CA ILE A 707 6.12 -5.12 24.89
C ILE A 707 7.33 -5.71 25.62
N GLU A 708 7.12 -6.66 26.54
CA GLU A 708 8.21 -7.37 27.21
C GLU A 708 9.11 -8.10 26.20
N GLY A 709 8.51 -8.73 25.18
CA GLY A 709 9.25 -9.34 24.06
C GLY A 709 10.02 -8.33 23.20
N MET A 710 9.47 -7.15 22.95
CA MET A 710 10.16 -6.06 22.24
C MET A 710 11.36 -5.54 23.03
N ILE A 711 11.20 -5.34 24.35
CA ILE A 711 12.30 -4.95 25.24
C ILE A 711 13.39 -6.02 25.21
N ASP A 712 13.02 -7.30 25.29
CA ASP A 712 13.97 -8.40 25.20
C ASP A 712 14.69 -8.47 23.85
N SER A 713 13.97 -8.29 22.74
CA SER A 713 14.52 -8.23 21.39
C SER A 713 15.61 -7.15 21.29
N VAL A 714 15.29 -5.92 21.70
CA VAL A 714 16.19 -4.76 21.65
C VAL A 714 17.40 -4.95 22.58
N VAL A 715 17.18 -5.40 23.83
CA VAL A 715 18.28 -5.65 24.79
C VAL A 715 19.17 -6.79 24.32
N THR A 716 18.60 -7.87 23.80
CA THR A 716 19.34 -9.02 23.27
C THR A 716 20.21 -8.61 22.09
N LYS A 717 19.66 -7.85 21.14
CA LYS A 717 20.39 -7.34 19.97
C LYS A 717 21.59 -6.51 20.41
N GLN A 718 21.40 -5.56 21.33
CA GLN A 718 22.50 -4.71 21.78
C GLN A 718 23.50 -5.39 22.69
N ALA A 719 23.07 -6.28 23.58
CA ALA A 719 23.99 -7.07 24.39
C ALA A 719 24.87 -7.97 23.53
N LYS A 720 24.29 -8.68 22.55
CA LYS A 720 25.06 -9.50 21.60
C LYS A 720 26.01 -8.68 20.75
N THR A 721 25.58 -7.51 20.30
CA THR A 721 26.39 -6.67 19.41
C THR A 721 27.55 -6.03 20.16
N MET A 722 27.32 -5.46 21.35
CA MET A 722 28.34 -4.72 22.08
C MET A 722 29.31 -5.61 22.87
N PHE A 723 28.87 -6.78 23.33
CA PHE A 723 29.72 -7.75 24.04
C PHE A 723 30.25 -8.85 23.11
N ASP A 724 30.13 -8.69 21.79
CA ASP A 724 30.86 -9.51 20.84
C ASP A 724 32.36 -9.21 20.94
N ARG A 725 33.21 -10.23 20.78
CA ARG A 725 34.66 -10.08 20.89
C ARG A 725 35.21 -9.07 19.87
N ASP A 726 34.60 -9.00 18.69
CA ASP A 726 35.05 -8.13 17.62
C ASP A 726 34.39 -6.75 17.67
N TYR A 727 33.50 -6.47 18.64
CA TYR A 727 32.81 -5.17 18.71
C TYR A 727 33.75 -3.97 18.78
N PRO A 728 34.77 -3.94 19.67
CA PRO A 728 35.71 -2.83 19.69
C PRO A 728 36.47 -2.70 18.37
N LEU A 729 36.83 -3.82 17.73
CA LEU A 729 37.50 -3.84 16.43
C LEU A 729 36.60 -3.28 15.32
N ARG A 730 35.31 -3.63 15.31
CA ARG A 730 34.33 -3.07 14.37
C ARG A 730 34.15 -1.57 14.59
N CYS A 731 34.11 -1.11 15.84
CA CYS A 731 34.09 0.32 16.15
C CYS A 731 35.34 1.03 15.64
N MET A 732 36.53 0.41 15.75
CA MET A 732 37.78 0.96 15.19
C MET A 732 37.76 1.02 13.67
N VAL A 733 37.24 0.00 13.00
CA VAL A 733 37.09 -0.03 11.53
C VAL A 733 36.12 1.06 11.07
N GLU A 734 34.94 1.18 11.68
CA GLU A 734 33.97 2.22 11.36
C GLU A 734 34.51 3.62 11.69
N TRP A 735 35.21 3.78 12.81
CA TRP A 735 35.87 5.03 13.15
C TRP A 735 36.95 5.39 12.12
N GLY A 736 37.76 4.41 11.69
CA GLY A 736 38.76 4.58 10.64
C GLY A 736 38.13 5.02 9.32
N ARG A 737 37.02 4.39 8.92
CA ARG A 737 36.25 4.78 7.74
C ARG A 737 35.70 6.20 7.88
N ALA A 738 35.03 6.53 8.99
CA ALA A 738 34.41 7.84 9.18
C ALA A 738 35.44 8.98 9.29
N ASN A 739 36.62 8.75 9.88
CA ASN A 739 37.61 9.80 10.12
C ASN A 739 38.71 9.87 9.05
N PHE A 740 38.98 8.77 8.34
CA PHE A 740 40.05 8.68 7.33
C PHE A 740 39.55 8.33 5.92
N ASP A 741 38.27 8.00 5.73
CA ASP A 741 37.71 7.47 4.48
C ASP A 741 38.43 6.22 3.95
N VAL A 742 38.96 5.41 4.88
CA VAL A 742 39.72 4.19 4.58
C VAL A 742 38.89 2.96 4.93
N GLU A 743 38.78 2.04 3.99
CA GLU A 743 38.26 0.70 4.28
C GLU A 743 39.33 -0.17 4.96
N LEU A 744 39.09 -0.49 6.22
CA LEU A 744 39.85 -1.49 6.97
C LEU A 744 39.07 -2.80 7.07
N ARG A 745 39.80 -3.93 7.05
CA ARG A 745 39.27 -5.24 7.40
C ARG A 745 39.47 -5.51 8.88
N LEU A 746 38.63 -6.35 9.48
CA LEU A 746 38.83 -6.77 10.88
C LEU A 746 40.20 -7.41 11.11
N SER A 747 40.73 -8.13 10.12
CA SER A 747 42.09 -8.69 10.16
C SER A 747 43.19 -7.65 10.25
N ASP A 748 42.93 -6.42 9.80
CA ASP A 748 43.91 -5.33 9.77
C ASP A 748 44.11 -4.72 11.17
N VAL A 749 43.09 -4.80 12.03
CA VAL A 749 43.10 -4.27 13.40
C VAL A 749 43.26 -5.37 14.46
N ALA A 750 42.99 -6.62 14.11
CA ALA A 750 43.02 -7.74 15.04
C ALA A 750 44.44 -8.03 15.55
N GLY A 751 44.69 -7.76 16.83
CA GLY A 751 45.97 -8.04 17.49
C GLY A 751 47.09 -7.04 17.16
N ALA A 752 46.77 -5.96 16.45
CA ALA A 752 47.69 -4.85 16.19
C ALA A 752 47.66 -3.86 17.36
N GLU A 753 48.80 -3.26 17.67
CA GLU A 753 48.89 -2.17 18.65
C GLU A 753 48.28 -0.87 18.08
N PRO A 754 47.78 0.07 18.91
CA PRO A 754 47.16 1.31 18.42
C PRO A 754 48.04 2.09 17.43
N LYS A 755 49.36 2.07 17.64
CA LYS A 755 50.33 2.70 16.75
C LYS A 755 50.43 2.03 15.38
N GLU A 756 50.35 0.70 15.33
CA GLU A 756 50.40 -0.04 14.07
C GLU A 756 49.12 0.21 13.25
N ILE A 757 47.98 0.30 13.94
CA ILE A 757 46.69 0.67 13.33
C ILE A 757 46.72 2.11 12.83
N GLU A 758 47.26 3.04 13.63
CA GLU A 758 47.47 4.43 13.24
C GLU A 758 48.35 4.55 11.99
N GLU A 759 49.50 3.86 11.98
CA GLU A 759 50.41 3.86 10.83
C GLU A 759 49.71 3.32 9.57
N LEU A 760 48.96 2.21 9.71
CA LEU A 760 48.22 1.62 8.60
C LEU A 760 47.10 2.52 8.07
N LEU A 761 46.34 3.15 8.97
CA LEU A 761 45.29 4.11 8.61
C LEU A 761 45.87 5.30 7.85
N LYS A 762 46.96 5.86 8.36
CA LYS A 762 47.64 7.00 7.73
C LYS A 762 48.25 6.60 6.39
N GLU A 763 48.89 5.43 6.30
CA GLU A 763 49.42 4.92 5.03
C GLU A 763 48.33 4.77 3.96
N ARG A 764 47.24 4.05 4.27
CA ARG A 764 46.14 3.86 3.31
C ARG A 764 45.42 5.16 2.96
N ALA A 765 45.25 6.06 3.92
CA ALA A 765 44.66 7.37 3.68
C ALA A 765 45.54 8.21 2.73
N ARG A 766 46.88 8.16 2.89
CA ARG A 766 47.79 8.82 1.95
C ARG A 766 47.65 8.24 0.54
N ASP A 767 47.58 6.93 0.40
CA ASP A 767 47.41 6.28 -0.90
C ASP A 767 46.07 6.61 -1.55
N SER A 768 44.98 6.63 -0.78
CA SER A 768 43.65 7.01 -1.26
C SER A 768 43.64 8.44 -1.76
N VAL A 769 44.11 9.38 -0.93
CA VAL A 769 44.14 10.81 -1.30
C VAL A 769 45.06 11.06 -2.48
N LYS A 770 46.18 10.34 -2.60
CA LYS A 770 47.04 10.40 -3.79
C LYS A 770 46.29 10.00 -5.06
N ASN A 771 45.53 8.91 -5.03
CA ASN A 771 44.73 8.47 -6.17
C ASN A 771 43.64 9.49 -6.52
N ASP A 772 42.94 10.03 -5.51
CA ASP A 772 41.89 11.03 -5.70
C ASP A 772 42.44 12.33 -6.30
N ILE A 773 43.62 12.77 -5.86
CA ILE A 773 44.33 13.92 -6.43
C ILE A 773 44.69 13.66 -7.88
N SER A 774 45.24 12.48 -8.19
CA SER A 774 45.62 12.11 -9.56
C SER A 774 44.42 12.09 -10.51
N LEU A 775 43.29 11.54 -10.05
CA LEU A 775 42.02 11.53 -10.79
C LEU A 775 41.46 12.95 -10.99
N SER A 776 41.44 13.76 -9.93
CA SER A 776 40.87 15.11 -9.95
C SER A 776 41.72 16.09 -10.75
N LEU A 777 43.06 15.92 -10.77
CA LEU A 777 43.96 16.74 -11.56
C LEU A 777 43.66 16.65 -13.05
N GLY A 778 43.26 15.48 -13.54
CA GLY A 778 42.86 15.27 -14.94
C GLY A 778 41.63 16.09 -15.35
N GLU A 779 40.81 16.55 -14.42
CA GLU A 779 39.65 17.42 -14.70
C GLU A 779 40.05 18.88 -14.93
N TYR A 780 41.16 19.32 -14.35
CA TYR A 780 41.64 20.70 -14.47
C TYR A 780 42.75 20.86 -15.51
N LEU A 781 43.41 19.77 -15.86
CA LEU A 781 44.57 19.74 -16.74
C LEU A 781 44.20 18.97 -18.02
N GLU A 782 43.48 19.63 -18.95
CA GLU A 782 42.91 19.01 -20.16
C GLU A 782 43.98 18.43 -21.11
N ASP A 783 45.12 19.12 -21.30
CA ASP A 783 46.30 18.63 -22.01
C ASP A 783 47.57 18.87 -21.16
N TYR A 784 48.20 17.79 -20.67
CA TYR A 784 49.42 17.87 -19.85
C TYR A 784 50.62 18.51 -20.57
N GLU A 785 50.62 18.56 -21.90
CA GLU A 785 51.70 19.17 -22.69
C GLU A 785 51.42 20.66 -23.02
N ASP A 786 50.19 21.16 -22.84
CA ASP A 786 49.80 22.56 -23.11
C ASP A 786 49.19 23.28 -21.89
N PRO A 787 50.02 24.01 -21.11
CA PRO A 787 49.57 24.80 -19.95
C PRO A 787 48.56 25.92 -20.25
N SER A 788 48.29 26.24 -21.52
CA SER A 788 47.28 27.23 -21.90
C SER A 788 45.85 26.68 -21.85
N THR A 789 45.71 25.34 -21.86
CA THR A 789 44.43 24.63 -21.77
C THR A 789 43.96 24.38 -20.34
N TRP A 790 44.85 24.57 -19.34
CA TRP A 790 44.56 24.25 -17.95
C TRP A 790 43.59 25.25 -17.31
N ASP A 791 42.61 24.75 -16.55
CA ASP A 791 41.82 25.57 -15.63
C ASP A 791 42.61 25.88 -14.36
N VAL A 792 43.62 26.76 -14.51
CA VAL A 792 44.49 27.17 -13.42
C VAL A 792 43.71 27.84 -12.27
N ALA A 793 42.59 28.50 -12.58
CA ALA A 793 41.76 29.16 -11.58
C ALA A 793 40.96 28.16 -10.76
N GLY A 794 40.33 27.18 -11.42
CA GLY A 794 39.67 26.05 -10.78
C GLY A 794 40.64 25.21 -9.94
N LEU A 795 41.79 24.84 -10.50
CA LEU A 795 42.83 24.06 -9.83
C LEU A 795 43.36 24.76 -8.57
N THR A 796 43.67 26.05 -8.66
CA THR A 796 44.14 26.85 -7.51
C THR A 796 43.09 26.92 -6.40
N LYS A 797 41.82 27.12 -6.78
CA LYS A 797 40.71 27.21 -5.83
C LYS A 797 40.43 25.86 -5.16
N TRP A 798 40.48 24.78 -5.93
CA TRP A 798 40.32 23.41 -5.44
C TRP A 798 41.48 23.02 -4.51
N ALA A 799 42.73 23.23 -4.92
CA ALA A 799 43.92 22.97 -4.09
C ALA A 799 43.87 23.68 -2.73
N MET A 800 43.42 24.93 -2.71
CA MET A 800 43.24 25.71 -1.48
C MET A 800 42.06 25.19 -0.64
N SER A 801 40.95 24.82 -1.29
CA SER A 801 39.75 24.34 -0.60
C SER A 801 39.92 22.93 -0.01
N ALA A 802 40.55 22.02 -0.75
CA ALA A 802 40.67 20.61 -0.41
C ALA A 802 41.90 20.32 0.47
N PHE A 803 43.05 20.95 0.17
CA PHE A 803 44.33 20.63 0.81
C PHE A 803 45.03 21.84 1.44
N HIS A 804 44.39 23.00 1.45
CA HIS A 804 44.92 24.26 1.99
C HIS A 804 46.30 24.65 1.40
N VAL A 805 46.56 24.23 0.16
CA VAL A 805 47.79 24.55 -0.58
C VAL A 805 47.57 25.82 -1.39
N ASN A 806 48.38 26.84 -1.14
CA ASN A 806 48.36 28.08 -1.92
C ASN A 806 49.25 27.93 -3.17
N LEU A 807 48.65 27.50 -4.27
CA LEU A 807 49.30 27.48 -5.58
C LEU A 807 49.03 28.81 -6.31
N SER A 808 50.02 29.70 -6.43
CA SER A 808 49.78 30.94 -7.17
C SER A 808 49.61 30.66 -8.67
N MET A 809 48.69 31.38 -9.33
CA MET A 809 48.39 31.18 -10.76
C MET A 809 49.63 31.30 -11.67
N SER A 810 50.61 32.13 -11.29
CA SER A 810 51.88 32.27 -12.00
C SER A 810 52.81 31.07 -11.78
N LYS A 811 52.76 30.43 -10.61
CA LYS A 811 53.57 29.27 -10.26
C LYS A 811 53.02 27.98 -10.88
N VAL A 812 51.69 27.81 -10.92
CA VAL A 812 51.04 26.65 -11.57
C VAL A 812 51.45 26.52 -13.05
N LYS A 813 51.47 27.63 -13.79
CA LYS A 813 51.89 27.63 -15.21
C LYS A 813 53.38 27.37 -15.45
N SER A 814 54.19 27.36 -14.39
CA SER A 814 55.63 27.10 -14.46
C SER A 814 56.06 25.74 -13.92
N LEU A 815 55.12 24.96 -13.39
CA LEU A 815 55.35 23.63 -12.83
C LEU A 815 54.86 22.56 -13.83
N THR A 816 55.48 21.37 -13.80
CA THR A 816 54.93 20.23 -14.52
C THR A 816 53.72 19.64 -13.78
N PRO A 817 52.81 18.93 -14.46
CA PRO A 817 51.71 18.21 -13.81
C PRO A 817 52.19 17.31 -12.66
N GLU A 818 53.34 16.65 -12.82
CA GLU A 818 53.94 15.80 -11.79
C GLU A 818 54.40 16.62 -10.57
N GLU A 819 54.96 17.82 -10.77
CA GLU A 819 55.38 18.70 -9.67
C GLU A 819 54.18 19.31 -8.92
N ILE A 820 53.06 19.55 -9.63
CA ILE A 820 51.79 20.00 -9.04
C ILE A 820 51.19 18.86 -8.23
N GLU A 821 51.12 17.66 -8.80
CA GLU A 821 50.66 16.45 -8.13
C GLU A 821 51.50 16.18 -6.89
N GLU A 822 52.83 16.22 -6.98
CA GLU A 822 53.73 16.00 -5.84
C GLU A 822 53.51 17.02 -4.71
N GLN A 823 53.29 18.31 -5.04
CA GLN A 823 52.99 19.33 -4.04
C GLN A 823 51.65 19.09 -3.34
N LEU A 824 50.62 18.72 -4.10
CA LEU A 824 49.30 18.43 -3.55
C LEU A 824 49.29 17.15 -2.72
N VAL A 825 49.93 16.08 -3.20
CA VAL A 825 50.06 14.79 -2.51
C VAL A 825 50.86 14.95 -1.22
N SER A 826 51.95 15.71 -1.25
CA SER A 826 52.77 15.98 -0.06
C SER A 826 51.99 16.75 1.02
N ALA A 827 51.25 17.79 0.62
CA ALA A 827 50.42 18.56 1.55
C ALA A 827 49.24 17.74 2.09
N ALA A 828 48.60 16.95 1.24
CA ALA A 828 47.56 16.02 1.65
C ALA A 828 48.06 14.96 2.63
N ALA A 829 49.24 14.40 2.38
CA ALA A 829 49.88 13.44 3.27
C ALA A 829 50.17 14.05 4.65
N GLU A 830 50.63 15.31 4.69
CA GLU A 830 50.85 16.02 5.95
C GLU A 830 49.54 16.24 6.74
N GLN A 831 48.42 16.51 6.06
CA GLN A 831 47.12 16.61 6.73
C GLN A 831 46.65 15.27 7.30
N VAL A 832 46.84 14.18 6.56
CA VAL A 832 46.56 12.82 7.04
C VAL A 832 47.39 12.50 8.29
N ASP A 833 48.68 12.88 8.29
CA ASP A 833 49.59 12.63 9.41
C ASP A 833 49.21 13.41 10.68
N LYS A 834 48.60 14.59 10.52
CA LYS A 834 48.14 15.45 11.63
C LYS A 834 46.81 15.01 12.25
N LYS A 835 46.03 14.12 11.62
CA LYS A 835 44.77 13.63 12.19
C LYS A 835 45.00 12.90 13.51
N ASP A 836 44.22 13.26 14.52
CA ASP A 836 44.31 12.67 15.85
C ASP A 836 43.80 11.23 15.84
N CYS A 837 44.63 10.33 16.35
CA CYS A 837 44.33 8.90 16.51
C CYS A 837 44.20 8.48 17.98
N SER A 838 44.13 9.44 18.91
CA SER A 838 44.00 9.18 20.35
C SER A 838 42.78 8.32 20.70
N ALA A 839 41.69 8.44 19.93
CA ALA A 839 40.48 7.63 20.06
C ALA A 839 40.75 6.11 19.91
N LEU A 840 41.80 5.70 19.18
CA LEU A 840 42.22 4.29 19.06
C LEU A 840 42.51 3.66 20.44
N GLN A 841 43.03 4.43 21.39
CA GLN A 841 43.30 3.95 22.74
C GLN A 841 42.02 3.72 23.54
N GLU A 842 40.95 4.46 23.25
CA GLU A 842 39.67 4.31 23.94
C GLU A 842 39.00 2.98 23.58
N PHE A 843 39.02 2.60 22.29
CA PHE A 843 38.46 1.33 21.82
C PHE A 843 39.17 0.11 22.42
N MET A 844 40.46 0.22 22.73
CA MET A 844 41.25 -0.88 23.31
C MET A 844 41.10 -1.07 24.82
N ARG A 845 40.28 -0.23 25.48
CA ARG A 845 40.02 -0.40 26.91
C ARG A 845 39.21 -1.67 27.18
N GLU A 846 39.60 -2.42 28.21
CA GLU A 846 38.86 -3.62 28.66
C GLU A 846 37.40 -3.32 29.04
N ASP A 847 37.11 -2.09 29.48
CA ASP A 847 35.77 -1.66 29.90
C ASP A 847 34.99 -0.91 28.81
N PHE A 848 35.51 -0.83 27.58
CA PHE A 848 34.89 -0.08 26.48
C PHE A 848 33.44 -0.52 26.21
N ALA A 849 33.23 -1.82 25.97
CA ALA A 849 31.90 -2.38 25.71
C ALA A 849 30.92 -2.12 26.87
N ALA A 850 31.39 -2.30 28.11
CA ALA A 850 30.59 -2.08 29.31
C ALA A 850 30.15 -0.61 29.46
N ARG A 851 31.04 0.35 29.18
CA ARG A 851 30.70 1.79 29.21
C ARG A 851 29.67 2.16 28.16
N ARG A 852 29.91 1.75 26.90
CA ARG A 852 29.00 2.06 25.78
C ARG A 852 27.62 1.45 26.01
N PHE A 853 27.56 0.25 26.56
CA PHE A 853 26.31 -0.38 26.92
C PHE A 853 25.59 0.34 28.08
N ALA A 854 26.32 0.80 29.10
CA ALA A 854 25.73 1.57 30.20
C ALA A 854 25.16 2.92 29.72
N GLU A 855 25.88 3.62 28.84
CA GLU A 855 25.43 4.85 28.18
C GLU A 855 24.15 4.58 27.38
N TRP A 856 24.15 3.53 26.57
CA TRP A 856 22.99 3.12 25.78
C TRP A 856 21.79 2.79 26.67
N ALA A 857 21.97 1.99 27.73
CA ALA A 857 20.87 1.60 28.61
C ALA A 857 20.29 2.79 29.40
N ARG A 858 21.12 3.78 29.73
CA ARG A 858 20.69 5.05 30.32
C ARG A 858 19.90 5.88 29.30
N ALA A 859 20.37 6.00 28.07
CA ALA A 859 19.66 6.74 27.03
C ALA A 859 18.34 6.07 26.63
N LYS A 860 18.31 4.73 26.51
CA LYS A 860 17.15 3.95 26.06
C LYS A 860 16.09 3.82 27.16
N PHE A 861 16.49 3.42 28.37
CA PHE A 861 15.57 3.04 29.45
C PHE A 861 15.65 3.93 30.69
N GLU A 862 16.53 4.93 30.73
CA GLU A 862 16.88 5.74 31.92
C GLU A 862 17.28 4.86 33.10
N LEU A 863 18.03 3.79 32.81
CA LEU A 863 18.63 2.91 33.79
C LEU A 863 20.11 3.26 33.96
N ALA A 864 20.51 3.60 35.17
CA ALA A 864 21.91 3.84 35.49
C ALA A 864 22.57 2.53 35.94
N PHE A 865 23.59 2.09 35.20
CA PHE A 865 24.40 0.94 35.56
C PHE A 865 25.79 1.40 36.00
N ASP A 866 26.32 0.72 37.01
CA ASP A 866 27.73 0.83 37.35
C ASP A 866 28.54 0.00 36.34
N VAL A 867 29.59 0.59 35.76
CA VAL A 867 30.43 -0.06 34.75
C VAL A 867 31.09 -1.31 35.34
N ASP A 868 31.42 -1.30 36.63
CA ASP A 868 32.01 -2.45 37.32
C ASP A 868 31.04 -3.65 37.43
N GLN A 869 29.72 -3.40 37.41
CA GLN A 869 28.72 -4.48 37.38
C GLN A 869 28.67 -5.17 36.02
N LEU A 870 28.96 -4.45 34.94
CA LEU A 870 28.92 -4.97 33.58
C LEU A 870 30.27 -5.54 33.12
N LYS A 871 31.37 -5.07 33.72
CA LYS A 871 32.72 -5.49 33.37
C LYS A 871 32.91 -7.00 33.59
N GLY A 872 33.46 -7.69 32.59
CA GLY A 872 33.73 -9.13 32.65
C GLY A 872 32.51 -10.04 32.54
N GLN A 873 31.31 -9.48 32.36
CA GLN A 873 30.11 -10.25 32.05
C GLN A 873 30.01 -10.54 30.54
N GLY A 874 29.45 -11.70 30.19
CA GLY A 874 29.05 -12.02 28.84
C GLY A 874 27.68 -11.46 28.48
N ALA A 875 27.38 -11.43 27.17
CA ALA A 875 26.14 -10.86 26.63
C ALA A 875 24.86 -11.34 27.33
N GLU A 876 24.78 -12.62 27.69
CA GLU A 876 23.58 -13.20 28.32
C GLU A 876 23.37 -12.70 29.76
N GLN A 877 24.44 -12.54 30.54
CA GLN A 877 24.36 -12.05 31.92
C GLN A 877 23.96 -10.57 31.95
N VAL A 878 24.54 -9.77 31.04
CA VAL A 878 24.19 -8.37 30.87
C VAL A 878 22.74 -8.21 30.42
N ARG A 879 22.31 -9.01 29.44
CA ARG A 879 20.91 -9.08 29.01
C ARG A 879 19.98 -9.32 30.20
N GLN A 880 20.24 -10.38 30.98
CA GLN A 880 19.39 -10.72 32.13
C GLN A 880 19.33 -9.59 33.16
N LEU A 881 20.47 -8.97 33.47
CA LEU A 881 20.56 -7.88 34.43
C LEU A 881 19.74 -6.64 34.00
N VAL A 882 19.79 -6.27 32.72
CA VAL A 882 18.96 -5.18 32.18
C VAL A 882 17.48 -5.56 32.20
N LEU A 883 17.13 -6.77 31.79
CA LEU A 883 15.74 -7.24 31.77
C LEU A 883 15.10 -7.25 33.16
N GLU A 884 15.86 -7.64 34.19
CA GLU A 884 15.37 -7.58 35.56
C GLU A 884 15.10 -6.14 36.02
N GLN A 885 15.96 -5.19 35.64
CA GLN A 885 15.76 -3.78 35.98
C GLN A 885 14.62 -3.13 35.18
N THR A 886 14.51 -3.39 33.88
CA THR A 886 13.40 -2.88 33.06
C THR A 886 12.07 -3.45 33.54
N ALA A 887 12.00 -4.73 33.91
CA ALA A 887 10.81 -5.35 34.48
C ALA A 887 10.39 -4.70 35.83
N ARG A 888 11.36 -4.34 36.68
CA ARG A 888 11.09 -3.60 37.92
C ARG A 888 10.56 -2.19 37.63
N LYS A 889 11.18 -1.47 36.69
CA LYS A 889 10.73 -0.14 36.27
C LYS A 889 9.31 -0.18 35.68
N TYR A 890 9.02 -1.20 34.87
CA TYR A 890 7.70 -1.40 34.28
C TYR A 890 6.64 -1.72 35.35
N ARG A 891 6.96 -2.58 36.32
CA ARG A 891 6.08 -2.87 37.47
C ARG A 891 5.81 -1.61 38.30
N ARG A 892 6.82 -0.76 38.49
CA ARG A 892 6.63 0.52 39.17
C ARG A 892 5.64 1.41 38.41
N ARG A 893 5.77 1.46 37.07
CA ARG A 893 4.84 2.17 36.19
C ARG A 893 3.41 1.61 36.26
N GLU A 894 3.22 0.29 36.43
CA GLU A 894 1.90 -0.33 36.64
C GLU A 894 1.19 0.19 37.92
N ILE A 895 1.96 0.64 38.91
CA ILE A 895 1.45 1.17 40.18
C ILE A 895 1.20 2.68 40.09
N GLU A 896 2.15 3.42 39.51
CA GLU A 896 2.15 4.89 39.48
C GLU A 896 1.22 5.45 38.39
N TYR A 897 1.28 4.90 37.17
CA TYR A 897 0.60 5.48 36.02
C TYR A 897 -0.93 5.56 36.16
N PRO A 898 -1.65 4.54 36.69
CA PRO A 898 -3.09 4.66 36.92
C PRO A 898 -3.47 5.83 37.85
N VAL A 899 -2.63 6.11 38.85
CA VAL A 899 -2.83 7.23 39.79
C VAL A 899 -2.57 8.56 39.09
N GLU A 900 -1.47 8.67 38.34
CA GLU A 900 -1.15 9.86 37.54
C GLU A 900 -2.27 10.17 36.53
N PHE A 901 -2.76 9.16 35.82
CA PHE A 901 -3.86 9.28 34.88
C PHE A 901 -5.15 9.77 35.57
N ALA A 902 -5.50 9.18 36.72
CA ALA A 902 -6.67 9.59 37.49
C ALA A 902 -6.54 11.02 38.02
N MET A 903 -5.36 11.42 38.50
CA MET A 903 -5.08 12.79 38.92
C MET A 903 -5.23 13.80 37.76
N SER A 904 -4.87 13.40 36.53
CA SER A 904 -5.03 14.24 35.34
C SER A 904 -6.51 14.53 34.98
N MET A 905 -7.46 13.72 35.45
CA MET A 905 -8.91 13.97 35.26
C MET A 905 -9.36 15.24 35.97
N VAL A 906 -8.68 15.59 37.06
CA VAL A 906 -8.97 16.77 37.88
C VAL A 906 -8.01 17.89 37.53
N TYR A 907 -6.71 17.62 37.54
CA TYR A 907 -5.66 18.63 37.43
C TYR A 907 -5.04 18.59 36.03
N SER A 908 -5.61 19.35 35.09
CA SER A 908 -5.02 19.55 33.76
C SER A 908 -4.16 20.82 33.71
N PRO A 909 -3.28 20.98 32.70
CA PRO A 909 -2.54 22.21 32.47
C PRO A 909 -3.42 23.46 32.29
N GLN A 910 -4.70 23.29 31.91
CA GLN A 910 -5.66 24.39 31.73
C GLN A 910 -6.41 24.76 33.04
N GLY A 911 -6.11 24.08 34.16
CA GLY A 911 -6.74 24.31 35.46
C GLY A 911 -7.64 23.15 35.91
N PRO A 912 -8.13 23.20 37.17
CA PRO A 912 -8.88 22.10 37.75
C PRO A 912 -10.29 21.94 37.15
N ASN A 913 -10.61 20.74 36.67
CA ASN A 913 -11.92 20.38 36.14
C ASN A 913 -12.89 20.07 37.31
N VAL A 914 -13.92 20.90 37.46
CA VAL A 914 -14.92 20.78 38.54
C VAL A 914 -15.65 19.43 38.51
N TYR A 915 -15.91 18.88 37.32
CA TYR A 915 -16.50 17.54 37.15
C TYR A 915 -15.49 16.40 37.31
N GLY A 916 -14.18 16.72 37.32
CA GLY A 916 -13.12 15.74 37.49
C GLY A 916 -13.13 15.08 38.87
N PHE A 917 -13.52 15.82 39.92
CA PHE A 917 -13.51 15.31 41.30
C PHE A 917 -14.50 14.16 41.52
N GLU A 918 -15.68 14.21 40.90
CA GLU A 918 -16.65 13.12 40.94
C GLU A 918 -16.12 11.87 40.22
N ASN A 919 -15.52 12.05 39.04
CA ASN A 919 -14.89 10.96 38.28
C ASN A 919 -13.73 10.33 39.06
N LEU A 920 -12.90 11.14 39.73
CA LEU A 920 -11.80 10.66 40.56
C LEU A 920 -12.29 9.89 41.79
N ALA A 921 -13.33 10.37 42.47
CA ALA A 921 -13.95 9.65 43.59
C ALA A 921 -14.48 8.28 43.14
N ASN A 922 -15.27 8.26 42.06
CA ASN A 922 -15.83 7.05 41.49
C ASN A 922 -14.72 6.06 41.07
N TRP A 923 -13.67 6.57 40.43
CA TRP A 923 -12.51 5.77 40.05
C TRP A 923 -11.80 5.17 41.26
N ALA A 924 -11.42 5.98 42.26
CA ALA A 924 -10.69 5.53 43.45
C ALA A 924 -11.50 4.52 44.27
N ASN A 925 -12.80 4.79 44.43
CA ASN A 925 -13.72 3.89 45.13
C ASN A 925 -13.87 2.57 44.40
N ARG A 926 -14.01 2.59 43.07
CA ARG A 926 -14.13 1.36 42.27
C ARG A 926 -12.81 0.57 42.20
N LYS A 927 -11.67 1.25 42.07
CA LYS A 927 -10.35 0.61 42.00
C LYS A 927 -9.95 -0.02 43.33
N PHE A 928 -10.04 0.77 44.39
CA PHE A 928 -9.37 0.48 45.66
C PHE A 928 -10.32 0.36 46.86
N ASN A 929 -11.64 0.44 46.67
CA ASN A 929 -12.60 0.51 47.77
C ASN A 929 -12.25 1.63 48.77
N ALA A 930 -11.81 2.79 48.25
CA ALA A 930 -11.20 3.86 49.03
C ALA A 930 -12.19 4.61 49.97
N ASN A 931 -13.49 4.55 49.69
CA ASN A 931 -14.55 5.32 50.37
C ASN A 931 -14.32 6.84 50.39
N PHE A 932 -13.69 7.38 49.35
CA PHE A 932 -13.47 8.80 49.18
C PHE A 932 -14.77 9.53 48.86
N THR A 933 -15.01 10.64 49.54
CA THR A 933 -16.12 11.56 49.27
C THR A 933 -15.62 12.74 48.42
N ILE A 934 -16.52 13.35 47.63
CA ILE A 934 -16.18 14.53 46.82
C ILE A 934 -15.64 15.66 47.71
N GLU A 935 -16.21 15.85 48.90
CA GLU A 935 -15.80 16.86 49.86
C GLU A 935 -14.36 16.63 50.38
N HIS A 936 -13.96 15.38 50.63
CA HIS A 936 -12.57 15.05 50.97
C HIS A 936 -11.62 15.46 49.84
N LEU A 937 -11.95 15.08 48.61
CA LEU A 937 -11.09 15.33 47.45
C LEU A 937 -10.94 16.83 47.13
N GLN A 938 -12.01 17.62 47.28
CA GLN A 938 -11.98 19.07 47.02
C GLN A 938 -11.15 19.83 48.06
N ASN A 939 -11.09 19.33 49.29
CA ASN A 939 -10.37 19.97 50.40
C ASN A 939 -8.90 19.48 50.52
N ALA A 940 -8.57 18.34 49.93
CA ALA A 940 -7.22 17.78 49.94
C ALA A 940 -6.27 18.54 48.99
N LYS A 941 -5.00 18.68 49.38
CA LYS A 941 -3.98 19.21 48.47
C LYS A 941 -3.63 18.16 47.42
N PRO A 942 -3.32 18.55 46.16
CA PRO A 942 -3.04 17.58 45.09
C PRO A 942 -1.90 16.60 45.42
N ARG A 943 -0.85 17.07 46.11
CA ARG A 943 0.28 16.23 46.52
C ARG A 943 -0.10 15.19 47.57
N ASP A 944 -0.94 15.56 48.53
CA ASP A 944 -1.39 14.68 49.60
C ASP A 944 -2.33 13.62 49.02
N LEU A 945 -3.25 14.04 48.15
CA LEU A 945 -4.16 13.15 47.43
C LEU A 945 -3.42 12.15 46.52
N HIS A 946 -2.41 12.61 45.78
CA HIS A 946 -1.54 11.72 45.00
C HIS A 946 -0.88 10.67 45.90
N GLY A 947 -0.35 11.09 47.06
CA GLY A 947 0.26 10.17 48.03
C GLY A 947 -0.72 9.13 48.58
N GLU A 948 -1.95 9.54 48.92
CA GLU A 948 -3.00 8.62 49.39
C GLU A 948 -3.37 7.58 48.32
N LEU A 949 -3.60 8.02 47.08
CA LEU A 949 -3.93 7.14 45.96
C LEU A 949 -2.77 6.20 45.61
N LEU A 950 -1.53 6.69 45.63
CA LEU A 950 -0.35 5.87 45.38
C LEU A 950 -0.18 4.78 46.45
N ALA A 951 -0.38 5.11 47.73
CA ALA A 951 -0.34 4.13 48.81
C ALA A 951 -1.43 3.05 48.68
N LEU A 952 -2.63 3.43 48.21
CA LEU A 952 -3.68 2.47 47.87
C LEU A 952 -3.27 1.57 46.71
N SER A 953 -2.78 2.14 45.61
CA SER A 953 -2.30 1.41 44.44
C SER A 953 -1.19 0.41 44.80
N GLU A 954 -0.18 0.85 45.57
CA GLU A 954 0.89 0.00 46.09
C GLU A 954 0.34 -1.13 46.95
N GLY A 955 -0.60 -0.84 47.87
CA GLY A 955 -1.20 -1.83 48.75
C GLY A 955 -1.92 -2.96 47.98
N TYR A 956 -2.69 -2.61 46.95
CA TYR A 956 -3.38 -3.61 46.11
C TYR A 956 -2.42 -4.42 45.24
N ASN A 957 -1.31 -3.84 44.77
CA ASN A 957 -0.30 -4.56 44.01
C ASN A 957 0.62 -5.44 44.90
N ASN A 958 0.69 -5.15 46.20
CA ASN A 958 1.56 -5.83 47.17
C ASN A 958 0.80 -6.70 48.21
N GLY A 959 -0.40 -7.20 47.88
CA GLY A 959 -1.05 -8.25 48.67
C GLY A 959 -2.52 -8.01 49.01
N ARG A 960 -3.02 -6.76 49.04
CA ARG A 960 -4.44 -6.52 49.40
C ARG A 960 -5.42 -7.14 48.40
N LEU A 961 -5.06 -7.22 47.11
CA LEU A 961 -5.85 -7.94 46.12
C LEU A 961 -5.92 -9.43 46.46
N GLU A 962 -4.78 -10.05 46.77
CA GLU A 962 -4.71 -11.46 47.12
C GLU A 962 -5.53 -11.77 48.39
N GLU A 963 -5.48 -10.89 49.40
CA GLU A 963 -6.31 -11.00 50.62
C GLU A 963 -7.82 -10.86 50.32
N GLU A 964 -8.20 -9.95 49.42
CA GLU A 964 -9.58 -9.77 48.96
C GLU A 964 -10.07 -11.05 48.24
N LEU A 965 -9.25 -11.59 47.35
CA LEU A 965 -9.56 -12.82 46.62
C LEU A 965 -9.69 -14.02 47.55
N ASP A 966 -8.76 -14.22 48.49
CA ASP A 966 -8.81 -15.32 49.45
C ASP A 966 -10.08 -15.28 50.30
N ARG A 967 -10.51 -14.09 50.71
CA ARG A 967 -11.76 -13.90 51.45
C ARG A 967 -12.98 -14.31 50.64
N GLN A 968 -13.07 -13.90 49.37
CA GLN A 968 -14.24 -14.20 48.54
C GLN A 968 -14.28 -15.65 48.10
N ILE A 969 -13.14 -16.24 47.72
CA ILE A 969 -13.02 -17.66 47.37
C ILE A 969 -13.43 -18.55 48.55
N GLY A 970 -13.12 -18.15 49.79
CA GLY A 970 -13.51 -18.90 50.99
C GLY A 970 -15.00 -18.82 51.34
N VAL A 971 -15.76 -17.89 50.76
CA VAL A 971 -17.16 -17.60 51.15
C VAL A 971 -18.15 -17.91 50.02
N LEU A 972 -17.83 -17.55 48.77
CA LEU A 972 -18.76 -17.58 47.65
C LEU A 972 -18.72 -18.92 46.90
N LYS A 973 -19.89 -19.36 46.40
CA LYS A 973 -19.94 -20.47 45.45
C LYS A 973 -19.47 -20.03 44.07
N ARG A 974 -19.09 -20.98 43.20
CA ARG A 974 -18.52 -20.71 41.88
C ARG A 974 -19.32 -19.70 41.03
N ALA A 975 -20.63 -19.90 40.89
CA ALA A 975 -21.49 -18.98 40.13
C ALA A 975 -21.53 -17.57 40.74
N GLU A 976 -21.61 -17.47 42.08
CA GLU A 976 -21.60 -16.20 42.81
C GLU A 976 -20.24 -15.51 42.74
N LEU A 977 -19.15 -16.28 42.73
CA LEU A 977 -17.79 -15.80 42.60
C LEU A 977 -17.54 -15.19 41.21
N VAL A 978 -18.05 -15.81 40.14
CA VAL A 978 -18.03 -15.24 38.78
C VAL A 978 -18.81 -13.94 38.74
N GLN A 979 -20.02 -13.93 39.29
CA GLN A 979 -20.86 -12.73 39.30
C GLN A 979 -20.18 -11.57 40.06
N TRP A 980 -19.61 -11.87 41.24
CA TRP A 980 -18.84 -10.92 42.02
C TRP A 980 -17.62 -10.41 41.25
N ALA A 981 -16.81 -11.29 40.66
CA ALA A 981 -15.62 -10.90 39.92
C ALA A 981 -15.95 -10.01 38.72
N ASN A 982 -17.00 -10.33 37.98
CA ASN A 982 -17.48 -9.51 36.86
C ASN A 982 -17.92 -8.12 37.32
N GLN A 983 -18.62 -8.02 38.45
CA GLN A 983 -19.01 -6.72 39.01
C GLN A 983 -17.81 -5.93 39.56
N ARG A 984 -16.94 -6.57 40.33
CA ARG A 984 -15.78 -5.96 41.00
C ARG A 984 -14.71 -5.48 40.03
N PHE A 985 -14.43 -6.27 38.99
CA PHE A 985 -13.34 -6.03 38.04
C PHE A 985 -13.82 -5.59 36.65
N ASN A 986 -15.13 -5.42 36.45
CA ASN A 986 -15.72 -5.13 35.14
C ASN A 986 -15.37 -6.18 34.07
N ALA A 987 -15.32 -7.45 34.48
CA ALA A 987 -14.95 -8.57 33.63
C ALA A 987 -16.20 -9.23 32.99
N SER A 988 -15.98 -10.12 32.03
CA SER A 988 -17.01 -10.91 31.36
C SER A 988 -16.68 -12.41 31.43
N LEU A 989 -16.38 -12.90 32.64
CA LEU A 989 -16.12 -14.30 32.93
C LEU A 989 -17.42 -15.11 32.91
N ARG A 990 -17.35 -16.32 32.37
CA ARG A 990 -18.33 -17.40 32.50
C ARG A 990 -17.81 -18.44 33.49
N GLU A 991 -18.68 -19.32 33.98
CA GLU A 991 -18.27 -20.38 34.91
C GLU A 991 -17.23 -21.34 34.32
N GLU A 992 -17.26 -21.56 33.01
CA GLU A 992 -16.29 -22.35 32.26
C GLU A 992 -14.91 -21.68 32.12
N ASP A 993 -14.83 -20.36 32.28
CA ASP A 993 -13.57 -19.60 32.17
C ASP A 993 -12.74 -19.67 33.48
N LEU A 994 -13.33 -20.22 34.56
CA LEU A 994 -12.62 -20.50 35.80
C LEU A 994 -12.04 -21.93 35.76
N PRO A 995 -10.73 -22.12 35.94
CA PRO A 995 -10.16 -23.46 36.10
C PRO A 995 -10.58 -24.09 37.43
N GLU A 996 -10.26 -25.36 37.67
CA GLU A 996 -10.56 -26.04 38.93
C GLU A 996 -9.43 -25.91 39.96
N GLY A 997 -9.76 -26.09 41.24
CA GLY A 997 -8.78 -26.10 42.34
C GLY A 997 -8.04 -24.78 42.54
N ASP A 998 -6.75 -24.87 42.90
CA ASP A 998 -5.91 -23.70 43.24
C ASP A 998 -5.68 -22.74 42.06
N ALA A 999 -5.94 -23.18 40.82
CA ALA A 999 -5.85 -22.34 39.64
C ALA A 999 -6.93 -21.25 39.57
N VAL A 1000 -8.05 -21.39 40.31
CA VAL A 1000 -9.11 -20.36 40.43
C VAL A 1000 -8.51 -19.03 40.92
N LYS A 1001 -7.70 -19.10 41.98
CA LYS A 1001 -7.07 -17.92 42.58
C LYS A 1001 -6.15 -17.24 41.57
N GLN A 1002 -5.38 -18.02 40.80
CA GLN A 1002 -4.51 -17.49 39.77
C GLN A 1002 -5.30 -16.75 38.68
N ARG A 1003 -6.39 -17.34 38.19
CA ARG A 1003 -7.22 -16.71 37.15
C ARG A 1003 -7.87 -15.41 37.63
N LEU A 1004 -8.43 -15.39 38.84
CA LEU A 1004 -9.01 -14.16 39.40
C LEU A 1004 -7.96 -13.11 39.71
N ARG A 1005 -6.74 -13.52 40.08
CA ARG A 1005 -5.60 -12.61 40.26
C ARG A 1005 -5.19 -11.96 38.95
N GLU A 1006 -5.16 -12.71 37.84
CA GLU A 1006 -4.90 -12.15 36.50
C GLU A 1006 -5.94 -11.09 36.15
N VAL A 1007 -7.23 -11.42 36.28
CA VAL A 1007 -8.35 -10.51 36.00
C VAL A 1007 -8.30 -9.26 36.90
N GLY A 1008 -8.03 -9.44 38.19
CA GLY A 1008 -7.87 -8.32 39.13
C GLY A 1008 -6.68 -7.44 38.79
N ARG A 1009 -5.55 -8.01 38.36
CA ARG A 1009 -4.37 -7.25 37.94
C ARG A 1009 -4.59 -6.49 36.64
N GLU A 1010 -5.26 -7.11 35.66
CA GLU A 1010 -5.69 -6.44 34.42
C GLU A 1010 -6.57 -5.24 34.73
N PHE A 1011 -7.52 -5.41 35.65
CA PHE A 1011 -8.36 -4.31 36.13
C PHE A 1011 -7.54 -3.21 36.80
N LEU A 1012 -6.58 -3.53 37.68
CA LEU A 1012 -5.75 -2.54 38.38
C LEU A 1012 -4.87 -1.71 37.44
N ARG A 1013 -4.37 -2.29 36.35
CA ARG A 1013 -3.50 -1.61 35.37
C ARG A 1013 -4.22 -1.05 34.14
N ALA A 1014 -5.56 -1.07 34.10
CA ALA A 1014 -6.34 -0.81 32.89
C ALA A 1014 -5.95 0.47 32.12
N GLU A 1015 -5.60 1.54 32.83
CA GLU A 1015 -5.17 2.83 32.27
C GLU A 1015 -3.81 2.69 31.56
N LEU A 1016 -2.86 1.95 32.15
CA LEU A 1016 -1.59 1.65 31.51
C LEU A 1016 -1.78 0.71 30.31
N ALA A 1017 -2.67 -0.29 30.41
CA ALA A 1017 -2.99 -1.15 29.26
C ALA A 1017 -3.63 -0.36 28.10
N HIS A 1018 -4.39 0.70 28.40
CA HIS A 1018 -4.88 1.62 27.38
C HIS A 1018 -3.75 2.44 26.75
N LEU A 1019 -2.79 2.94 27.55
CA LEU A 1019 -1.58 3.60 27.05
C LEU A 1019 -0.77 2.68 26.13
N GLU A 1020 -0.53 1.45 26.56
CA GLU A 1020 0.23 0.44 25.81
C GLU A 1020 -0.40 0.18 24.44
N ARG A 1021 -1.72 -0.06 24.40
CA ARG A 1021 -2.45 -0.25 23.15
C ARG A 1021 -2.41 0.99 22.26
N TYR A 1022 -2.58 2.18 22.84
CA TYR A 1022 -2.51 3.43 22.10
C TYR A 1022 -1.15 3.61 21.44
N VAL A 1023 -0.06 3.45 22.21
CA VAL A 1023 1.32 3.55 21.72
C VAL A 1023 1.59 2.53 20.63
N LEU A 1024 1.24 1.25 20.87
CA LEU A 1024 1.47 0.18 19.91
C LEU A 1024 0.70 0.41 18.62
N LEU A 1025 -0.59 0.74 18.67
CA LEU A 1025 -1.38 1.00 17.47
C LEU A 1025 -0.85 2.20 16.69
N GLN A 1026 -0.47 3.29 17.37
CA GLN A 1026 0.09 4.46 16.72
C GLN A 1026 1.40 4.14 16.00
N VAL A 1027 2.33 3.43 16.67
CA VAL A 1027 3.62 3.05 16.07
C VAL A 1027 3.43 2.02 14.95
N TYR A 1028 2.58 1.01 15.13
CA TYR A 1028 2.30 0.01 14.10
C TYR A 1028 1.69 0.66 12.87
N ASP A 1029 0.70 1.53 13.04
CA ASP A 1029 -0.01 2.15 11.92
C ASP A 1029 0.89 3.15 11.18
N SER A 1030 1.73 3.93 11.89
CA SER A 1030 2.67 4.86 11.24
C SER A 1030 3.77 4.11 10.48
N THR A 1031 4.40 3.10 11.09
CA THR A 1031 5.47 2.33 10.43
C THR A 1031 4.96 1.53 9.23
N TRP A 1032 3.75 0.97 9.31
CA TRP A 1032 3.12 0.30 8.18
C TRP A 1032 2.79 1.27 7.05
N LYS A 1033 2.29 2.45 7.38
CA LYS A 1033 2.04 3.53 6.42
C LYS A 1033 3.33 3.93 5.68
N ASP A 1034 4.42 4.14 6.42
CA ASP A 1034 5.75 4.46 5.85
C ASP A 1034 6.24 3.31 4.94
N HIS A 1035 6.02 2.06 5.35
CA HIS A 1035 6.39 0.88 4.57
C HIS A 1035 5.59 0.75 3.28
N LEU A 1036 4.28 1.00 3.29
CA LEU A 1036 3.46 1.01 2.08
C LEU A 1036 3.96 2.04 1.06
N TYR A 1037 4.31 3.24 1.54
CA TYR A 1037 4.91 4.28 0.70
C TYR A 1037 6.23 3.82 0.07
N ALA A 1038 7.11 3.21 0.88
CA ALA A 1038 8.39 2.68 0.39
C ALA A 1038 8.21 1.53 -0.60
N MET A 1039 7.19 0.68 -0.42
CA MET A 1039 6.87 -0.43 -1.33
C MET A 1039 6.33 0.03 -2.68
N ASP A 1040 5.58 1.14 -2.73
CA ASP A 1040 5.15 1.76 -3.99
C ASP A 1040 6.36 2.27 -4.79
N HIS A 1041 7.27 3.01 -4.14
CA HIS A 1041 8.53 3.46 -4.76
C HIS A 1041 9.43 2.30 -5.24
N LEU A 1042 9.50 1.22 -4.45
CA LEU A 1042 10.24 0.03 -4.84
C LEU A 1042 9.65 -0.58 -6.12
N LYS A 1043 8.32 -0.66 -6.21
CA LYS A 1043 7.62 -1.24 -7.37
C LYS A 1043 7.86 -0.43 -8.65
N ASP A 1044 7.90 0.90 -8.56
CA ASP A 1044 8.14 1.75 -9.73
C ASP A 1044 9.62 1.72 -10.17
N SER A 1045 10.54 1.70 -9.20
CA SER A 1045 11.98 1.72 -9.48
C SER A 1045 12.55 0.37 -9.94
N ILE A 1046 11.93 -0.77 -9.58
CA ILE A 1046 12.49 -2.11 -9.85
C ILE A 1046 12.70 -2.39 -11.34
N TRP A 1047 11.91 -1.79 -12.22
CA TRP A 1047 12.04 -1.92 -13.67
C TRP A 1047 13.37 -1.39 -14.20
N THR A 1048 13.95 -0.39 -13.54
CA THR A 1048 15.28 0.12 -13.90
C THR A 1048 16.44 -0.81 -13.53
N ARG A 1049 16.18 -1.85 -12.71
CA ARG A 1049 17.19 -2.85 -12.36
C ARG A 1049 17.24 -4.02 -13.35
N SER A 1050 16.29 -4.12 -14.28
CA SER A 1050 16.28 -5.18 -15.32
C SER A 1050 17.45 -5.08 -16.30
N PHE A 1051 18.15 -3.94 -16.35
CA PHE A 1051 19.36 -3.75 -17.16
C PHE A 1051 20.56 -4.58 -16.67
N ALA A 1052 20.48 -5.19 -15.48
CA ALA A 1052 21.55 -5.99 -14.88
C ALA A 1052 21.34 -7.53 -14.98
N GLU A 1053 20.58 -8.01 -15.97
CA GLU A 1053 20.27 -9.44 -16.22
C GLU A 1053 19.59 -10.20 -15.05
N LYS A 1054 19.12 -9.50 -14.02
CA LYS A 1054 18.35 -10.08 -12.91
C LYS A 1054 16.86 -9.95 -13.14
N ASP A 1055 16.10 -10.97 -12.72
CA ASP A 1055 14.63 -10.95 -12.76
C ASP A 1055 14.09 -9.91 -11.74
N PRO A 1056 13.40 -8.84 -12.19
CA PRO A 1056 12.89 -7.78 -11.32
C PRO A 1056 11.95 -8.29 -10.22
N LYS A 1057 11.20 -9.36 -10.47
CA LYS A 1057 10.25 -9.92 -9.49
C LYS A 1057 10.96 -10.55 -8.30
N THR A 1058 12.01 -11.32 -8.59
CA THR A 1058 12.83 -11.93 -7.55
C THR A 1058 13.51 -10.86 -6.68
N GLU A 1059 14.00 -9.79 -7.29
CA GLU A 1059 14.59 -8.65 -6.58
C GLU A 1059 13.54 -7.88 -5.76
N TYR A 1060 12.35 -7.63 -6.31
CA TYR A 1060 11.23 -7.00 -5.58
C TYR A 1060 10.85 -7.81 -4.34
N LYS A 1061 10.74 -9.15 -4.46
CA LYS A 1061 10.42 -10.02 -3.33
C LYS A 1061 11.52 -9.99 -2.26
N ARG A 1062 12.78 -10.06 -2.66
CA ARG A 1062 13.93 -10.05 -1.75
C ARG A 1062 14.01 -8.72 -0.99
N GLU A 1063 13.94 -7.62 -1.74
CA GLU A 1063 14.05 -6.28 -1.19
C GLU A 1063 12.84 -5.92 -0.34
N GLY A 1064 11.62 -6.22 -0.82
CA GLY A 1064 10.39 -5.97 -0.07
C GLY A 1064 10.33 -6.76 1.24
N PHE A 1065 10.83 -8.01 1.28
CA PHE A 1065 10.91 -8.78 2.51
C PHE A 1065 11.97 -8.24 3.48
N ARG A 1066 13.10 -7.75 2.96
CA ARG A 1066 14.13 -7.07 3.76
C ARG A 1066 13.56 -5.82 4.43
N MET A 1067 12.95 -4.93 3.65
CA MET A 1067 12.30 -3.71 4.14
C MET A 1067 11.20 -4.01 5.15
N PHE A 1068 10.43 -5.08 4.95
CA PHE A 1068 9.40 -5.49 5.92
C PHE A 1068 9.98 -5.94 7.26
N ASN A 1069 11.09 -6.68 7.27
CA ASN A 1069 11.75 -7.05 8.53
C ASN A 1069 12.39 -5.84 9.20
N GLU A 1070 13.02 -4.94 8.42
CA GLU A 1070 13.55 -3.66 8.93
C GLU A 1070 12.43 -2.81 9.57
N MET A 1071 11.25 -2.75 8.93
CA MET A 1071 10.06 -2.11 9.49
C MET A 1071 9.64 -2.76 10.82
N LEU A 1072 9.54 -4.09 10.88
CA LEU A 1072 9.19 -4.80 12.12
C LEU A 1072 10.20 -4.56 13.25
N GLU A 1073 11.51 -4.54 12.95
CA GLU A 1073 12.55 -4.19 13.93
C GLU A 1073 12.40 -2.74 14.40
N SER A 1074 12.09 -1.81 13.49
CA SER A 1074 11.90 -0.40 13.84
C SER A 1074 10.72 -0.19 14.81
N ILE A 1075 9.69 -1.05 14.76
CA ILE A 1075 8.56 -0.99 15.68
C ILE A 1075 9.04 -1.27 17.11
N ASP A 1076 9.85 -2.32 17.31
CA ASP A 1076 10.38 -2.68 18.62
C ASP A 1076 11.20 -1.52 19.20
N ASP A 1077 12.05 -0.90 18.38
CA ASP A 1077 12.86 0.26 18.77
C ASP A 1077 12.00 1.48 19.13
N ARG A 1078 11.07 1.88 18.26
CA ARG A 1078 10.20 3.04 18.47
C ARG A 1078 9.30 2.87 19.69
N VAL A 1079 8.74 1.68 19.92
CA VAL A 1079 7.90 1.40 21.09
C VAL A 1079 8.72 1.50 22.37
N THR A 1080 9.90 0.88 22.40
CA THR A 1080 10.76 0.87 23.60
C THR A 1080 11.31 2.26 23.97
N ASP A 1081 11.49 3.16 22.99
CA ASP A 1081 11.94 4.55 23.23
C ASP A 1081 10.92 5.42 23.96
N ILE A 1082 9.62 5.14 23.78
CA ILE A 1082 8.54 6.01 24.26
C ILE A 1082 7.71 5.39 25.39
N ILE A 1083 7.63 4.06 25.49
CA ILE A 1083 6.71 3.38 26.42
C ILE A 1083 6.92 3.75 27.90
N PHE A 1084 8.16 4.07 28.28
CA PHE A 1084 8.50 4.50 29.65
C PHE A 1084 8.28 5.99 29.91
N ARG A 1085 8.06 6.81 28.87
CA ARG A 1085 8.05 8.28 28.95
C ARG A 1085 6.70 8.92 28.61
N VAL A 1086 5.91 8.27 27.76
CA VAL A 1086 4.66 8.81 27.20
C VAL A 1086 3.52 8.84 28.21
N HIS A 1087 2.73 9.92 28.21
CA HIS A 1087 1.54 10.08 29.04
C HIS A 1087 0.33 10.46 28.19
N ILE A 1088 -0.84 9.88 28.51
CA ILE A 1088 -2.12 10.23 27.87
C ILE A 1088 -2.93 11.11 28.82
N GLU A 1089 -3.46 12.22 28.30
CA GLU A 1089 -4.40 13.06 29.02
C GLU A 1089 -5.78 12.37 29.13
N ALA A 1090 -6.42 12.50 30.30
CA ALA A 1090 -7.77 12.01 30.50
C ALA A 1090 -8.76 12.63 29.49
N GLY A 1091 -9.36 11.79 28.64
CA GLY A 1091 -10.29 12.20 27.58
C GLY A 1091 -9.67 12.32 26.19
N ALA A 1092 -8.36 12.18 26.05
CA ALA A 1092 -7.71 12.07 24.74
C ALA A 1092 -8.19 10.79 24.03
N ARG A 1093 -8.92 10.96 22.92
CA ARG A 1093 -9.30 9.85 22.04
C ARG A 1093 -8.12 9.48 21.15
N ALA A 1094 -7.96 8.19 20.88
CA ALA A 1094 -7.05 7.73 19.84
C ALA A 1094 -7.43 8.39 18.51
N ARG A 1095 -6.58 9.29 18.01
CA ARG A 1095 -6.73 9.81 16.66
C ARG A 1095 -6.26 8.74 15.70
N SER A 1096 -7.05 8.49 14.66
CA SER A 1096 -6.64 7.59 13.59
C SER A 1096 -5.45 8.20 12.86
N VAL A 1097 -4.36 7.45 12.71
CA VAL A 1097 -3.24 7.78 11.79
C VAL A 1097 -3.73 7.81 10.34
N TRP A 1098 -4.81 7.07 10.07
CA TRP A 1098 -5.51 7.04 8.80
C TRP A 1098 -6.49 8.21 8.73
N GLN A 1099 -6.03 9.38 8.26
CA GLN A 1099 -6.92 10.44 7.81
C GLN A 1099 -7.47 10.07 6.44
N VAL A 1100 -8.61 9.39 6.41
CA VAL A 1100 -9.33 9.13 5.18
C VAL A 1100 -10.19 10.35 4.90
N SER A 1101 -9.80 11.21 3.95
CA SER A 1101 -10.77 12.12 3.34
C SER A 1101 -11.92 11.27 2.80
N GLN A 1102 -13.17 11.73 2.92
CA GLN A 1102 -14.29 11.12 2.18
C GLN A 1102 -14.09 11.35 0.68
N THR A 1103 -13.09 10.70 0.10
CA THR A 1103 -12.84 10.69 -1.33
C THR A 1103 -13.71 9.58 -1.88
N SER A 1104 -14.85 9.94 -2.47
CA SER A 1104 -15.61 9.01 -3.31
C SER A 1104 -14.72 8.61 -4.46
N HIS A 1105 -14.18 7.39 -4.43
CA HIS A 1105 -13.44 6.81 -5.54
C HIS A 1105 -14.43 6.40 -6.63
N ASP A 1106 -14.98 7.39 -7.35
CA ASP A 1106 -15.61 7.14 -8.64
C ASP A 1106 -14.52 6.64 -9.59
N GLN A 1107 -14.51 5.32 -9.80
CA GLN A 1107 -13.85 4.61 -10.91
C GLN A 1107 -12.42 5.05 -11.24
N VAL A 1108 -11.48 4.87 -10.30
CA VAL A 1108 -10.03 4.95 -10.58
C VAL A 1108 -9.60 3.90 -11.65
N GLY A 1109 -10.42 2.86 -11.88
CA GLY A 1109 -10.20 1.85 -12.92
C GLY A 1109 -10.26 2.37 -14.37
N GLN A 1110 -10.87 3.53 -14.63
CA GLN A 1110 -10.86 4.16 -15.97
C GLN A 1110 -9.87 5.33 -16.09
N PHE A 1111 -9.42 5.91 -14.98
CA PHE A 1111 -8.56 7.11 -14.99
C PHE A 1111 -7.06 6.83 -14.87
N ALA A 1112 -6.62 5.68 -14.35
CA ALA A 1112 -5.19 5.34 -14.30
C ALA A 1112 -4.59 5.02 -15.68
N ALA A 1113 -5.31 4.26 -16.52
CA ALA A 1113 -4.93 4.09 -17.93
C ALA A 1113 -5.14 5.38 -18.74
N GLY A 1114 -6.07 6.22 -18.28
CA GLY A 1114 -6.34 7.52 -18.83
C GLY A 1114 -5.22 8.52 -18.60
N GLN A 1115 -4.52 8.55 -17.45
CA GLN A 1115 -3.46 9.53 -17.20
C GLN A 1115 -2.12 9.20 -17.87
N GLU A 1116 -1.77 7.92 -18.08
CA GLU A 1116 -0.62 7.57 -18.93
C GLU A 1116 -0.92 7.83 -20.43
N GLN A 1117 -2.19 7.77 -20.86
CA GLN A 1117 -2.60 8.14 -22.23
C GLN A 1117 -3.01 9.62 -22.40
N GLN A 1118 -3.38 10.34 -21.33
CA GLN A 1118 -3.71 11.77 -21.32
C GLN A 1118 -2.48 12.62 -21.04
N ALA A 1119 -1.46 12.14 -20.33
CA ALA A 1119 -0.13 12.76 -20.36
C ALA A 1119 0.50 12.68 -21.76
N ALA A 1120 0.08 11.70 -22.59
CA ALA A 1120 0.39 11.64 -24.01
C ALA A 1120 -0.63 12.38 -24.92
N GLY A 1121 -1.77 12.85 -24.37
CA GLY A 1121 -2.91 13.38 -25.13
C GLY A 1121 -3.31 14.83 -24.81
N GLN A 1122 -2.78 15.44 -23.75
CA GLN A 1122 -3.02 16.84 -23.36
C GLN A 1122 -1.76 17.71 -23.51
N ALA A 1123 -1.02 17.49 -24.59
CA ALA A 1123 -0.28 18.60 -25.19
C ALA A 1123 -1.31 19.62 -25.74
N PRO A 1124 -1.14 20.93 -25.56
CA PRO A 1124 -2.04 21.92 -26.15
C PRO A 1124 -2.12 21.72 -27.67
N GLN A 1125 -3.31 21.43 -28.20
CA GLN A 1125 -3.62 21.54 -29.63
C GLN A 1125 -3.80 23.01 -30.04
N GLY A 1126 -2.81 23.83 -29.74
CA GLY A 1126 -2.49 25.01 -30.51
C GLY A 1126 -1.10 24.75 -31.07
N GLU A 1127 -0.96 24.78 -32.40
CA GLU A 1127 0.34 24.67 -33.07
C GLU A 1127 1.30 25.75 -32.56
N VAL A 1128 2.03 25.47 -31.48
CA VAL A 1128 3.34 26.08 -31.28
C VAL A 1128 4.25 25.32 -32.22
N GLN A 1129 4.47 25.89 -33.41
CA GLN A 1129 5.53 25.48 -34.31
C GLN A 1129 6.81 25.31 -33.49
N VAL A 1130 7.25 24.06 -33.30
CA VAL A 1130 8.63 23.79 -32.93
C VAL A 1130 9.45 24.42 -34.04
N LYS A 1131 10.10 25.56 -33.75
CA LYS A 1131 11.19 26.05 -34.58
C LYS A 1131 12.24 24.95 -34.55
N GLN A 1132 12.20 24.09 -35.55
CA GLN A 1132 13.33 23.29 -35.95
C GLN A 1132 14.49 24.28 -36.02
N ILE A 1133 15.52 24.09 -35.19
CA ILE A 1133 16.79 24.77 -35.41
C ILE A 1133 17.24 24.27 -36.78
N LYS A 1134 16.99 25.07 -37.81
CA LYS A 1134 17.66 24.93 -39.09
C LYS A 1134 19.14 25.08 -38.78
N LEU A 1135 19.89 23.99 -38.93
CA LEU A 1135 21.30 24.13 -39.27
C LEU A 1135 21.32 24.85 -40.62
N ASP A 1136 21.74 26.11 -40.63
CA ASP A 1136 21.87 26.93 -41.85
C ASP A 1136 22.97 26.42 -42.81
N GLN A 1137 23.49 25.20 -42.61
CA GLN A 1137 24.42 24.56 -43.53
C GLN A 1137 24.00 23.10 -43.83
N PRO A 1138 23.90 22.72 -45.11
CA PRO A 1138 23.57 21.35 -45.50
C PRO A 1138 24.67 20.38 -45.04
N LYS A 1139 24.23 19.22 -44.55
CA LYS A 1139 25.10 18.13 -44.09
C LYS A 1139 25.93 17.61 -45.26
N VAL A 1140 27.23 17.97 -45.33
CA VAL A 1140 28.12 17.57 -46.42
C VAL A 1140 28.36 16.06 -46.37
N GLY A 1141 27.98 15.34 -47.41
CA GLY A 1141 28.18 13.91 -47.54
C GLY A 1141 29.66 13.56 -47.74
N ARG A 1142 30.08 12.37 -47.28
CA ARG A 1142 31.48 11.91 -47.36
C ARG A 1142 32.11 12.01 -48.76
N ASN A 1143 31.33 11.93 -49.83
CA ASN A 1143 31.82 11.98 -51.22
C ASN A 1143 31.61 13.34 -51.91
N ASP A 1144 31.00 14.32 -51.22
CA ASP A 1144 30.75 15.65 -51.74
C ASP A 1144 32.02 16.51 -51.73
N PRO A 1145 32.09 17.59 -52.52
CA PRO A 1145 33.20 18.54 -52.46
C PRO A 1145 33.38 19.08 -51.04
N CYS A 1146 34.61 19.10 -50.55
CA CYS A 1146 34.91 19.57 -49.20
C CYS A 1146 34.65 21.07 -49.11
N PRO A 1147 33.87 21.55 -48.12
CA PRO A 1147 33.46 22.95 -48.01
C PRO A 1147 34.62 23.92 -47.73
N CYS A 1148 35.81 23.43 -47.38
CA CYS A 1148 37.02 24.26 -47.24
C CYS A 1148 37.58 24.78 -48.58
N GLY A 1149 36.97 24.45 -49.72
CA GLY A 1149 37.37 24.96 -51.03
C GLY A 1149 38.59 24.27 -51.66
N SER A 1150 39.08 23.19 -51.07
CA SER A 1150 40.29 22.48 -51.52
C SER A 1150 40.14 21.71 -52.85
N GLY A 1151 38.93 21.68 -53.44
CA GLY A 1151 38.61 20.91 -54.65
C GLY A 1151 38.59 19.39 -54.47
N LYS A 1152 38.89 18.87 -53.26
CA LYS A 1152 38.89 17.44 -52.93
C LYS A 1152 37.56 17.02 -52.28
N LYS A 1153 37.21 15.72 -52.35
CA LYS A 1153 36.02 15.17 -51.66
C LYS A 1153 36.20 15.20 -50.14
N TYR A 1154 35.14 15.47 -49.38
CA TYR A 1154 35.17 15.69 -47.91
C TYR A 1154 35.96 14.61 -47.15
N LYS A 1155 35.74 13.32 -47.45
CA LYS A 1155 36.48 12.19 -46.81
C LYS A 1155 37.99 12.14 -47.07
N LYS A 1156 38.51 12.89 -48.04
CA LYS A 1156 39.95 12.98 -48.40
C LYS A 1156 40.54 14.36 -48.09
N CYS A 1157 39.86 15.13 -47.24
CA CYS A 1157 40.29 16.43 -46.77
C CYS A 1157 39.86 16.58 -45.30
N CYS A 1158 38.94 17.49 -44.96
CA CYS A 1158 38.52 17.72 -43.57
C CYS A 1158 37.83 16.51 -42.91
N GLY A 1159 37.33 15.55 -43.68
CA GLY A 1159 36.74 14.30 -43.18
C GLY A 1159 37.69 13.11 -43.17
N GLN A 1160 38.99 13.32 -43.44
CA GLN A 1160 40.02 12.28 -43.38
C GLN A 1160 40.56 12.24 -41.94
N LYS A 1161 40.13 11.23 -41.16
CA LYS A 1161 40.73 10.98 -39.84
C LYS A 1161 42.17 10.54 -40.05
N GLY A 1162 43.12 11.30 -39.51
CA GLY A 1162 44.48 10.85 -39.21
C GLY A 1162 44.44 9.84 -38.08
#